data_AF-A0A2N5JP76-F1
#
_entry.id   AF-A0A2N5JP76-F1
#
_cell.length_a   1.000
_cell.length_b   1.000
_cell.length_c   1.000
_cell.angle_alpha   90.00
_cell.angle_beta   90.00
_cell.angle_gamma   90.00
#
_symmetry.space_group_name_H-M   'P 1'
#
loop_
_entity.id
_entity.type
_entity.pdbx_description
1 polymer ?
#
loop_
_entity_poly.entity_id
_entity_poly.type
_entity_poly.pdbx_seq_one_letter_code
_entity_poly.pdbx_strand_id
1 'polypeptide(L)'
;MTTRPVRFSQFNASLNRDAQGDLVKDLSTPNNQQARNVAETIQRINPDVILINEFDYVASDPLQPVRLFQQNYLSVSQNGSTPINFPYVYIAPSNTGIASGFDLDNNGTVVNTIGAPGYGNDAFGFGQFPGQFGMLLLSKYPIDTANVRTFQNFLWKDMPGNLLTNDPTIDNPDTPLKENLKGFYSDEEIAVLRLSSKSHWDVPININGTIVHFLASHPTPPVFDGPEDRNGKRNFDEIRFWADYINPTASSYIYDDNGGRGGLPAGRNFIIAGDQNADPFDGDSFNNAARQLTENPRINNKVIPSSQGGVEGAEDGGANDLHKGNPRFDTADFNDRLPNGPGNLRVDYLLPSANLNIRNAEVFWPTSNDPLFRLVGSRGDVFTPFSPALVPTSDHSAIFIDVDVPVGSGGARNTVSNIRFIGQATYFGRSVDVANSEFAGISGIAYDPITKNFFALSDARSEDEGATPRFYTLKLNLNGTSFSNRDVSFGSVTVLTDRQGKNFQPLSIDPEGIALSGFGTVFVSSEGEASAARVTAPFIKEFDLFTGRELRSLPIPDKYIPNGFGANQTRGVRNNLAFESLVLTPNGRTLYTATEGALVQDGPAASATNPTRARILSYDLLTGRPSGEFLYVADPVVLAPTGNNFAVSGLVDLLPLDDRGTLLALERSFTAGTPGTGNSIKLYEITLDNATDISRIESLSALSAEELAKVKPAEKRLLLDFDQLKLPTGLDNIEGMTFGPTLPNGQQSLVIISDNNFNKFNPNPTPTFTQIMSFAIDLAAR
;
A
#
# COMPACT_ATOMS: atom_id res chain seq x y z
N MET A 1 8.78 14.82 14.49
CA MET A 1 8.63 15.80 13.40
C MET A 1 7.14 15.92 13.09
N THR A 2 6.56 17.11 13.10
CA THR A 2 5.16 17.31 12.72
C THR A 2 5.05 17.22 11.21
N THR A 3 4.51 16.12 10.71
CA THR A 3 4.22 15.96 9.28
C THR A 3 3.04 16.85 8.91
N ARG A 4 3.14 17.55 7.78
CA ARG A 4 2.04 18.37 7.26
C ARG A 4 0.78 17.47 7.14
N PRO A 5 -0.40 17.93 7.58
CA PRO A 5 -1.62 17.15 7.40
C PRO A 5 -1.93 16.96 5.91
N VAL A 6 -2.54 15.84 5.57
CA VAL A 6 -2.94 15.52 4.20
C VAL A 6 -4.31 16.11 3.93
N ARG A 7 -4.42 16.86 2.83
CA ARG A 7 -5.69 17.45 2.42
C ARG A 7 -6.48 16.47 1.55
N PHE A 8 -7.59 15.98 2.08
CA PHE A 8 -8.58 15.23 1.31
C PHE A 8 -9.70 16.17 0.88
N SER A 9 -10.18 16.01 -0.34
CA SER A 9 -11.27 16.81 -0.89
C SER A 9 -12.29 15.93 -1.61
N GLN A 10 -13.52 16.41 -1.67
CA GLN A 10 -14.56 15.88 -2.52
C GLN A 10 -15.21 17.06 -3.24
N PHE A 11 -15.61 16.85 -4.49
CA PHE A 11 -16.26 17.85 -5.30
C PHE A 11 -17.20 17.19 -6.32
N ASN A 12 -18.51 17.32 -6.16
CA ASN A 12 -19.42 17.15 -7.29
C ASN A 12 -19.23 18.33 -8.24
N ALA A 13 -18.62 18.07 -9.39
CA ALA A 13 -18.16 19.11 -10.30
C ALA A 13 -19.06 19.28 -11.53
N SER A 14 -20.15 18.51 -11.64
CA SER A 14 -21.06 18.51 -12.80
C SER A 14 -20.30 18.44 -14.14
N LEU A 15 -19.21 17.66 -14.20
CA LEU A 15 -18.44 17.39 -15.41
C LEU A 15 -19.04 16.19 -16.16
N ASN A 16 -20.35 16.11 -16.20
CA ASN A 16 -21.17 15.20 -16.98
C ASN A 16 -21.81 15.96 -18.17
N ARG A 17 -22.20 15.26 -19.22
CA ARG A 17 -22.89 15.84 -20.39
C ARG A 17 -24.13 15.07 -20.77
N ASP A 18 -24.99 15.69 -21.57
CA ASP A 18 -26.24 15.08 -22.03
C ASP A 18 -26.03 13.95 -23.03
N ALA A 19 -24.91 13.94 -23.75
CA ALA A 19 -24.58 12.94 -24.75
C ALA A 19 -23.20 12.31 -24.55
N GLN A 20 -23.11 11.03 -24.90
CA GLN A 20 -21.89 10.24 -24.78
C GLN A 20 -20.74 10.88 -25.56
N GLY A 21 -19.61 11.11 -24.89
CA GLY A 21 -18.38 11.65 -25.50
C GLY A 21 -18.31 13.18 -25.54
N ASP A 22 -19.37 13.90 -25.19
CA ASP A 22 -19.33 15.36 -25.15
C ASP A 22 -18.37 15.89 -24.07
N LEU A 23 -18.19 15.18 -22.94
CA LEU A 23 -17.19 15.56 -21.96
C LEU A 23 -15.78 15.55 -22.56
N VAL A 24 -15.44 14.50 -23.33
CA VAL A 24 -14.14 14.40 -24.02
C VAL A 24 -13.99 15.56 -25.01
N LYS A 25 -15.04 15.87 -25.77
CA LYS A 25 -15.04 16.99 -26.72
C LYS A 25 -14.79 18.32 -26.00
N ASP A 26 -15.48 18.59 -24.91
CA ASP A 26 -15.32 19.82 -24.12
C ASP A 26 -13.92 19.94 -23.53
N LEU A 27 -13.40 18.85 -22.95
CA LEU A 27 -12.08 18.82 -22.34
C LEU A 27 -10.94 18.81 -23.36
N SER A 28 -11.22 18.53 -24.64
CA SER A 28 -10.20 18.45 -25.70
C SER A 28 -9.55 19.79 -26.03
N THR A 29 -10.21 20.89 -25.68
CA THR A 29 -9.67 22.25 -25.80
C THR A 29 -9.53 22.85 -24.41
N PRO A 30 -8.72 23.90 -24.19
CA PRO A 30 -8.68 24.57 -22.91
C PRO A 30 -9.86 25.53 -22.70
N ASN A 31 -10.86 25.60 -23.59
CA ASN A 31 -11.80 26.73 -23.66
C ASN A 31 -13.12 26.53 -22.90
N ASN A 32 -13.45 25.32 -22.44
CA ASN A 32 -14.66 25.12 -21.65
C ASN A 32 -14.57 25.89 -20.31
N GLN A 33 -15.48 26.85 -20.08
CA GLN A 33 -15.44 27.75 -18.94
C GLN A 33 -15.73 27.06 -17.61
N GLN A 34 -16.68 26.11 -17.58
CA GLN A 34 -16.99 25.33 -16.37
C GLN A 34 -15.75 24.53 -15.94
N ALA A 35 -15.09 23.83 -16.85
CA ALA A 35 -13.88 23.06 -16.57
C ALA A 35 -12.71 23.95 -16.10
N ARG A 36 -12.59 25.20 -16.60
CA ARG A 36 -11.64 26.20 -16.05
C ARG A 36 -11.96 26.57 -14.62
N ASN A 37 -13.23 26.83 -14.33
CA ASN A 37 -13.68 27.19 -12.97
C ASN A 37 -13.48 26.01 -12.01
N VAL A 38 -13.79 24.78 -12.42
CA VAL A 38 -13.55 23.57 -11.62
C VAL A 38 -12.06 23.42 -11.34
N ALA A 39 -11.21 23.56 -12.36
CA ALA A 39 -9.76 23.49 -12.17
C ALA A 39 -9.23 24.63 -11.29
N GLU A 40 -9.75 25.84 -11.42
CA GLU A 40 -9.38 26.96 -10.55
C GLU A 40 -9.73 26.67 -9.09
N THR A 41 -10.95 26.17 -8.81
CA THR A 41 -11.38 25.76 -7.47
C THR A 41 -10.44 24.69 -6.90
N ILE A 42 -10.14 23.64 -7.66
CA ILE A 42 -9.22 22.57 -7.23
C ILE A 42 -7.81 23.13 -6.98
N GLN A 43 -7.30 24.02 -7.82
CA GLN A 43 -5.98 24.65 -7.64
C GLN A 43 -5.92 25.54 -6.39
N ARG A 44 -7.02 26.22 -6.05
CA ARG A 44 -7.12 27.05 -4.83
C ARG A 44 -7.21 26.22 -3.56
N ILE A 45 -8.01 25.15 -3.59
CA ILE A 45 -8.10 24.18 -2.48
C ILE A 45 -6.77 23.43 -2.31
N ASN A 46 -6.08 23.15 -3.41
CA ASN A 46 -4.83 22.39 -3.47
C ASN A 46 -4.88 21.05 -2.70
N PRO A 47 -5.84 20.16 -3.02
CA PRO A 47 -5.95 18.89 -2.32
C PRO A 47 -4.80 17.94 -2.67
N ASP A 48 -4.50 17.02 -1.75
CA ASP A 48 -3.55 15.93 -1.99
C ASP A 48 -4.24 14.69 -2.55
N VAL A 49 -5.50 14.47 -2.16
CA VAL A 49 -6.40 13.45 -2.71
C VAL A 49 -7.76 14.11 -2.95
N ILE A 50 -8.35 13.93 -4.13
CA ILE A 50 -9.68 14.47 -4.45
C ILE A 50 -10.55 13.44 -5.18
N LEU A 51 -11.78 13.29 -4.71
CA LEU A 51 -12.86 12.63 -5.43
C LEU A 51 -13.68 13.66 -6.19
N ILE A 52 -13.86 13.45 -7.48
CA ILE A 52 -14.74 14.23 -8.33
C ILE A 52 -15.96 13.38 -8.66
N ASN A 53 -17.13 13.80 -8.19
CA ASN A 53 -18.41 13.22 -8.59
C ASN A 53 -18.88 13.88 -9.90
N GLU A 54 -19.71 13.16 -10.63
CA GLU A 54 -20.25 13.55 -11.93
C GLU A 54 -19.16 13.82 -12.97
N PHE A 55 -18.27 12.86 -13.13
CA PHE A 55 -17.26 12.84 -14.20
C PHE A 55 -17.55 11.68 -15.14
N ASP A 56 -18.00 11.96 -16.37
CA ASP A 56 -18.43 10.91 -17.30
C ASP A 56 -17.32 9.88 -17.58
N TYR A 57 -17.70 8.60 -17.50
CA TYR A 57 -16.86 7.46 -17.81
C TYR A 57 -16.96 7.08 -19.29
N VAL A 58 -15.81 6.84 -19.93
CA VAL A 58 -15.73 6.44 -21.34
C VAL A 58 -15.14 5.05 -21.45
N ALA A 59 -15.98 4.02 -21.62
CA ALA A 59 -15.55 2.62 -21.61
C ALA A 59 -14.47 2.27 -22.64
N SER A 60 -14.47 2.91 -23.81
CA SER A 60 -13.49 2.65 -24.88
C SER A 60 -12.08 3.15 -24.56
N ASP A 61 -11.95 4.23 -23.78
CA ASP A 61 -10.69 4.75 -23.26
C ASP A 61 -10.97 5.51 -21.95
N PRO A 62 -11.02 4.80 -20.80
CA PRO A 62 -11.41 5.39 -19.52
C PRO A 62 -10.54 6.56 -19.08
N LEU A 63 -9.27 6.57 -19.49
CA LEU A 63 -8.32 7.60 -19.09
C LEU A 63 -8.31 8.81 -20.02
N GLN A 64 -8.98 8.77 -21.18
CA GLN A 64 -9.01 9.90 -22.13
C GLN A 64 -9.53 11.20 -21.50
N PRO A 65 -10.75 11.27 -20.94
CA PRO A 65 -11.24 12.50 -20.34
C PRO A 65 -10.35 12.96 -19.17
N VAL A 66 -9.78 12.03 -18.39
CA VAL A 66 -8.85 12.35 -17.30
C VAL A 66 -7.58 13.03 -17.82
N ARG A 67 -6.95 12.47 -18.86
CA ARG A 67 -5.74 13.05 -19.48
C ARG A 67 -6.02 14.46 -19.99
N LEU A 68 -7.15 14.66 -20.66
CA LEU A 68 -7.56 15.97 -21.19
C LEU A 68 -7.80 16.99 -20.07
N PHE A 69 -8.50 16.59 -19.01
CA PHE A 69 -8.73 17.46 -17.85
C PHE A 69 -7.41 17.85 -17.17
N GLN A 70 -6.51 16.88 -16.95
CA GLN A 70 -5.20 17.17 -16.35
C GLN A 70 -4.34 18.08 -17.23
N GLN A 71 -4.28 17.83 -18.53
CA GLN A 71 -3.40 18.56 -19.46
C GLN A 71 -3.88 19.98 -19.75
N ASN A 72 -5.18 20.14 -20.05
CA ASN A 72 -5.71 21.42 -20.53
C ASN A 72 -6.16 22.34 -19.38
N TYR A 73 -6.41 21.81 -18.18
CA TYR A 73 -7.01 22.56 -17.09
C TYR A 73 -6.21 22.49 -15.79
N LEU A 74 -6.00 21.32 -15.20
CA LEU A 74 -5.34 21.22 -13.88
C LEU A 74 -3.86 21.60 -13.92
N SER A 75 -3.13 21.19 -14.96
CA SER A 75 -1.70 21.50 -15.16
C SER A 75 -1.45 22.90 -15.73
N VAL A 76 -2.50 23.70 -15.92
CA VAL A 76 -2.43 25.06 -16.47
C VAL A 76 -2.96 26.04 -15.43
N SER A 77 -2.24 27.12 -15.16
CA SER A 77 -2.67 28.11 -14.16
C SER A 77 -4.01 28.73 -14.56
N GLN A 78 -4.99 28.65 -13.67
CA GLN A 78 -6.27 29.34 -13.83
C GLN A 78 -6.24 30.62 -12.99
N ASN A 79 -6.33 31.80 -13.64
CA ASN A 79 -6.40 33.10 -12.97
C ASN A 79 -5.31 33.33 -11.89
N GLY A 80 -4.08 32.89 -12.17
CA GLY A 80 -2.93 33.06 -11.28
C GLY A 80 -2.81 32.01 -10.17
N SER A 81 -3.74 31.06 -10.08
CA SER A 81 -3.63 29.90 -9.18
C SER A 81 -2.51 28.95 -9.61
N THR A 82 -1.84 28.32 -8.65
CA THR A 82 -0.76 27.36 -8.91
C THR A 82 -1.32 26.12 -9.61
N PRO A 83 -0.77 25.71 -10.77
CA PRO A 83 -1.11 24.44 -11.40
C PRO A 83 -0.99 23.26 -10.44
N ILE A 84 -1.82 22.24 -10.62
CA ILE A 84 -1.83 21.05 -9.79
C ILE A 84 -1.76 19.79 -10.66
N ASN A 85 -1.01 18.80 -10.19
CA ASN A 85 -0.79 17.54 -10.90
C ASN A 85 -1.07 16.35 -9.98
N PHE A 86 -1.75 15.33 -10.51
CA PHE A 86 -2.08 14.11 -9.80
C PHE A 86 -1.49 12.89 -10.54
N PRO A 87 -0.31 12.40 -10.11
CA PRO A 87 0.35 11.27 -10.77
C PRO A 87 -0.43 9.95 -10.66
N TYR A 88 -1.35 9.82 -9.71
CA TYR A 88 -2.14 8.61 -9.49
C TYR A 88 -3.62 8.88 -9.71
N VAL A 89 -4.25 8.00 -10.48
CA VAL A 89 -5.64 8.13 -10.93
C VAL A 89 -6.35 6.80 -10.72
N TYR A 90 -7.58 6.87 -10.25
CA TYR A 90 -8.51 5.74 -10.32
C TYR A 90 -9.85 6.21 -10.91
N ILE A 91 -10.31 5.47 -11.92
CA ILE A 91 -11.59 5.68 -12.60
C ILE A 91 -12.12 4.30 -13.02
N ALA A 92 -13.40 4.06 -12.80
CA ALA A 92 -14.03 2.76 -13.05
C ALA A 92 -15.49 2.94 -13.54
N PRO A 93 -16.11 1.89 -14.14
CA PRO A 93 -17.50 1.93 -14.56
C PRO A 93 -18.49 2.24 -13.42
N SER A 94 -19.67 2.76 -13.79
CA SER A 94 -20.82 3.00 -12.93
C SER A 94 -22.07 2.33 -13.50
N ASN A 95 -23.12 2.17 -12.68
CA ASN A 95 -24.41 1.63 -13.10
C ASN A 95 -25.29 2.62 -13.87
N THR A 96 -24.92 3.89 -13.88
CA THR A 96 -25.66 4.95 -14.56
C THR A 96 -25.72 4.73 -16.07
N GLY A 97 -26.94 4.76 -16.60
CA GLY A 97 -27.23 4.57 -18.01
C GLY A 97 -26.90 3.18 -18.57
N ILE A 98 -26.65 2.18 -17.73
CA ILE A 98 -26.63 0.77 -18.15
C ILE A 98 -28.07 0.27 -18.16
N ALA A 99 -28.61 -0.06 -19.34
CA ALA A 99 -29.96 -0.58 -19.49
C ALA A 99 -30.16 -1.85 -18.63
N SER A 100 -31.25 -1.90 -17.86
CA SER A 100 -31.59 -3.07 -17.04
C SER A 100 -32.31 -4.15 -17.84
N GLY A 101 -33.02 -3.76 -18.91
CA GLY A 101 -33.93 -4.64 -19.64
C GLY A 101 -35.34 -4.73 -19.06
N PHE A 102 -35.65 -3.94 -18.02
CA PHE A 102 -36.93 -3.94 -17.30
C PHE A 102 -37.56 -2.55 -17.26
N ASP A 103 -38.86 -2.48 -16.94
CA ASP A 103 -39.66 -1.25 -16.81
C ASP A 103 -39.61 -0.81 -15.34
N LEU A 104 -38.51 -0.14 -14.96
CA LEU A 104 -38.21 0.10 -13.55
C LEU A 104 -38.99 1.26 -12.94
N ASP A 105 -39.68 2.06 -13.76
CA ASP A 105 -40.59 3.13 -13.32
C ASP A 105 -42.08 2.78 -13.48
N ASN A 106 -42.39 1.55 -13.94
CA ASN A 106 -43.76 1.04 -14.12
C ASN A 106 -44.63 1.90 -15.06
N ASN A 107 -44.04 2.52 -16.08
CA ASN A 107 -44.77 3.32 -17.06
C ASN A 107 -45.42 2.50 -18.18
N GLY A 108 -45.15 1.19 -18.23
CA GLY A 108 -45.64 0.23 -19.22
C GLY A 108 -44.71 0.02 -20.42
N THR A 109 -43.52 0.60 -20.42
CA THR A 109 -42.57 0.57 -21.55
C THR A 109 -41.15 0.34 -21.06
N VAL A 110 -40.47 -0.66 -21.64
CA VAL A 110 -39.02 -0.85 -21.45
C VAL A 110 -38.24 -0.07 -22.51
N VAL A 111 -37.41 0.89 -22.10
CA VAL A 111 -36.61 1.74 -22.98
C VAL A 111 -35.12 1.36 -22.93
N ASN A 112 -34.67 0.55 -23.91
CA ASN A 112 -33.28 0.08 -23.99
C ASN A 112 -32.40 0.81 -25.03
N THR A 113 -32.93 1.84 -25.70
CA THR A 113 -32.19 2.59 -26.73
C THR A 113 -31.56 3.83 -26.14
N ILE A 114 -30.22 3.89 -26.13
CA ILE A 114 -29.43 5.03 -25.63
C ILE A 114 -29.95 6.34 -26.25
N GLY A 115 -30.21 7.34 -25.39
CA GLY A 115 -30.71 8.67 -25.79
C GLY A 115 -32.19 8.74 -26.17
N ALA A 116 -32.95 7.64 -26.12
CA ALA A 116 -34.40 7.69 -26.29
C ALA A 116 -35.07 8.31 -25.03
N PRO A 117 -36.19 9.04 -25.17
CA PRO A 117 -36.96 9.52 -24.03
C PRO A 117 -37.33 8.36 -23.09
N GLY A 118 -37.04 8.52 -21.80
CA GLY A 118 -37.27 7.49 -20.78
C GLY A 118 -36.11 6.51 -20.57
N TYR A 119 -35.06 6.51 -21.39
CA TYR A 119 -33.94 5.54 -21.27
C TYR A 119 -33.33 5.48 -19.86
N GLY A 120 -33.11 6.64 -19.24
CA GLY A 120 -32.54 6.71 -17.90
C GLY A 120 -33.42 6.12 -16.81
N ASN A 121 -34.75 6.08 -16.99
CA ASN A 121 -35.67 5.57 -15.97
C ASN A 121 -35.60 4.04 -15.82
N ASP A 122 -35.18 3.35 -16.88
CA ASP A 122 -35.05 1.88 -16.96
C ASP A 122 -33.62 1.38 -16.84
N ALA A 123 -32.66 2.28 -16.62
CA ALA A 123 -31.27 1.91 -16.36
C ALA A 123 -31.06 1.46 -14.91
N PHE A 124 -30.03 0.64 -14.64
CA PHE A 124 -29.70 0.22 -13.26
C PHE A 124 -29.43 1.41 -12.32
N GLY A 125 -28.95 2.52 -12.85
CA GLY A 125 -29.06 3.84 -12.24
C GLY A 125 -29.33 4.88 -13.33
N PHE A 126 -29.97 5.98 -12.96
CA PHE A 126 -30.39 6.98 -13.94
C PHE A 126 -29.19 7.55 -14.72
N GLY A 127 -29.30 7.52 -16.05
CA GLY A 127 -28.34 8.11 -16.98
C GLY A 127 -28.76 7.87 -18.42
N GLN A 128 -28.48 8.81 -19.31
CA GLN A 128 -28.87 8.78 -20.73
C GLN A 128 -27.95 7.91 -21.58
N PHE A 129 -26.78 7.54 -21.06
CA PHE A 129 -25.83 6.62 -21.67
C PHE A 129 -24.95 5.95 -20.60
N PRO A 130 -24.36 4.77 -20.87
CA PRO A 130 -23.48 4.09 -19.94
C PRO A 130 -22.28 4.94 -19.53
N GLY A 131 -22.15 5.19 -18.22
CA GLY A 131 -21.03 5.95 -17.65
C GLY A 131 -21.29 7.44 -17.40
N GLN A 132 -22.48 7.96 -17.75
CA GLN A 132 -22.87 9.33 -17.38
C GLN A 132 -22.84 9.50 -15.85
N PHE A 133 -22.47 10.66 -15.32
CA PHE A 133 -22.43 10.91 -13.85
C PHE A 133 -21.46 9.99 -13.08
N GLY A 134 -20.39 9.52 -13.74
CA GLY A 134 -19.36 8.69 -13.13
C GLY A 134 -18.58 9.40 -12.00
N MET A 135 -17.50 8.77 -11.56
CA MET A 135 -16.62 9.32 -10.52
C MET A 135 -15.16 9.25 -10.97
N LEU A 136 -14.33 10.15 -10.43
CA LEU A 136 -12.89 10.20 -10.69
C LEU A 136 -12.14 10.46 -9.39
N LEU A 137 -11.21 9.58 -9.02
CA LEU A 137 -10.28 9.79 -7.91
C LEU A 137 -8.91 10.20 -8.44
N LEU A 138 -8.41 11.33 -7.96
CA LEU A 138 -7.08 11.86 -8.25
C LEU A 138 -6.25 11.94 -6.97
N SER A 139 -4.99 11.51 -7.02
CA SER A 139 -4.13 11.46 -5.83
C SER A 139 -2.68 11.84 -6.14
N LYS A 140 -2.06 12.59 -5.22
CA LYS A 140 -0.61 12.83 -5.18
C LYS A 140 0.15 11.64 -4.60
N TYR A 141 -0.55 10.73 -3.92
CA TYR A 141 -0.02 9.53 -3.29
C TYR A 141 -0.38 8.25 -4.06
N PRO A 142 0.48 7.22 -4.07
CA PRO A 142 0.22 5.97 -4.77
C PRO A 142 -1.11 5.33 -4.37
N ILE A 143 -1.87 4.88 -5.38
CA ILE A 143 -3.06 4.04 -5.20
C ILE A 143 -2.62 2.58 -5.29
N ASP A 144 -3.02 1.77 -4.32
CA ASP A 144 -2.81 0.32 -4.34
C ASP A 144 -3.89 -0.36 -5.18
N THR A 145 -3.72 -0.28 -6.50
CA THR A 145 -4.70 -0.76 -7.48
C THR A 145 -4.99 -2.26 -7.39
N ALA A 146 -4.06 -3.05 -6.85
CA ALA A 146 -4.24 -4.49 -6.70
C ALA A 146 -5.26 -4.86 -5.62
N ASN A 147 -5.45 -3.99 -4.63
CA ASN A 147 -6.34 -4.20 -3.49
C ASN A 147 -7.60 -3.31 -3.54
N VAL A 148 -7.88 -2.69 -4.69
CA VAL A 148 -9.13 -1.95 -4.88
C VAL A 148 -10.30 -2.91 -4.94
N ARG A 149 -11.39 -2.55 -4.24
CA ARG A 149 -12.66 -3.29 -4.28
C ARG A 149 -13.74 -2.39 -4.84
N THR A 150 -14.55 -2.94 -5.75
CA THR A 150 -15.74 -2.27 -6.30
C THR A 150 -16.97 -3.09 -5.98
N PHE A 151 -18.10 -2.40 -5.78
CA PHE A 151 -19.38 -3.03 -5.46
C PHE A 151 -20.46 -2.55 -6.43
N GLN A 152 -20.09 -2.45 -7.71
CA GLN A 152 -20.99 -2.01 -8.77
C GLN A 152 -22.15 -3.01 -8.93
N ASN A 153 -21.85 -4.32 -8.92
CA ASN A 153 -22.81 -5.38 -9.22
C ASN A 153 -23.45 -5.98 -7.97
N PHE A 154 -23.15 -5.45 -6.78
CA PHE A 154 -23.77 -5.93 -5.53
C PHE A 154 -25.30 -5.75 -5.59
N LEU A 155 -26.05 -6.83 -5.41
CA LEU A 155 -27.51 -6.82 -5.55
C LEU A 155 -28.19 -6.26 -4.30
N TRP A 156 -29.21 -5.42 -4.49
CA TRP A 156 -29.92 -4.77 -3.38
C TRP A 156 -30.62 -5.79 -2.49
N LYS A 157 -31.24 -6.82 -3.09
CA LYS A 157 -31.89 -7.91 -2.33
C LYS A 157 -30.95 -8.70 -1.42
N ASP A 158 -29.64 -8.70 -1.69
CA ASP A 158 -28.66 -9.50 -0.93
C ASP A 158 -28.23 -8.81 0.38
N MET A 159 -28.61 -7.54 0.55
CA MET A 159 -28.44 -6.82 1.81
C MET A 159 -29.49 -7.26 2.84
N PRO A 160 -29.10 -7.76 4.03
CA PRO A 160 -30.06 -8.21 5.04
C PRO A 160 -30.99 -7.09 5.51
N GLY A 161 -32.29 -7.35 5.46
CA GLY A 161 -33.31 -6.37 5.86
C GLY A 161 -33.36 -5.13 4.98
N ASN A 162 -32.96 -5.24 3.71
CA ASN A 162 -33.06 -4.15 2.73
C ASN A 162 -34.51 -3.66 2.55
N LEU A 163 -34.66 -2.39 2.17
CA LEU A 163 -35.95 -1.76 1.89
C LEU A 163 -36.57 -2.19 0.55
N LEU A 164 -35.83 -2.83 -0.36
CA LEU A 164 -36.41 -3.38 -1.60
C LEU A 164 -37.44 -4.48 -1.34
N THR A 165 -37.15 -5.36 -0.37
CA THR A 165 -37.98 -6.55 -0.07
C THR A 165 -38.60 -6.52 1.33
N ASN A 166 -38.15 -5.59 2.19
CA ASN A 166 -38.65 -5.39 3.55
C ASN A 166 -39.17 -3.95 3.75
N ASP A 167 -39.68 -3.35 2.68
CA ASP A 167 -40.31 -2.04 2.72
C ASP A 167 -41.47 -2.00 3.74
N PRO A 168 -41.45 -1.09 4.73
CA PRO A 168 -42.54 -0.94 5.69
C PRO A 168 -43.76 -0.17 5.15
N THR A 169 -43.68 0.45 3.97
CA THR A 169 -44.80 1.21 3.40
C THR A 169 -46.03 0.32 3.20
N ILE A 170 -47.20 0.82 3.60
CA ILE A 170 -48.49 0.14 3.41
C ILE A 170 -49.15 0.77 2.18
N ASP A 171 -49.45 -0.04 1.17
CA ASP A 171 -50.15 0.40 -0.05
C ASP A 171 -51.44 1.16 0.28
N ASN A 172 -51.61 2.35 -0.30
CA ASN A 172 -52.89 3.03 -0.31
C ASN A 172 -53.95 2.25 -1.14
N PRO A 173 -55.01 1.69 -0.52
CA PRO A 173 -56.01 0.90 -1.23
C PRO A 173 -56.86 1.69 -2.22
N ASP A 174 -56.84 3.04 -2.15
CA ASP A 174 -57.59 3.92 -3.04
C ASP A 174 -56.87 4.20 -4.37
N THR A 175 -55.63 3.71 -4.54
CA THR A 175 -54.85 3.86 -5.78
C THR A 175 -54.44 2.50 -6.35
N PRO A 176 -54.27 2.37 -7.68
CA PRO A 176 -53.75 1.15 -8.29
C PRO A 176 -52.22 1.03 -8.15
N LEU A 177 -51.52 2.09 -7.73
CA LEU A 177 -50.07 2.10 -7.56
C LEU A 177 -49.68 1.22 -6.35
N LYS A 178 -48.59 0.48 -6.51
CA LYS A 178 -47.97 -0.30 -5.43
C LYS A 178 -46.88 0.51 -4.77
N GLU A 179 -47.20 1.15 -3.66
CA GLU A 179 -46.25 2.02 -2.94
C GLU A 179 -45.20 1.19 -2.18
N ASN A 180 -45.53 -0.05 -1.80
CA ASN A 180 -44.57 -0.98 -1.24
C ASN A 180 -43.64 -1.55 -2.32
N LEU A 181 -42.32 -1.37 -2.18
CA LEU A 181 -41.34 -1.76 -3.21
C LEU A 181 -41.35 -3.25 -3.55
N LYS A 182 -41.72 -4.12 -2.62
CA LYS A 182 -41.86 -5.57 -2.90
C LYS A 182 -43.03 -5.87 -3.84
N GLY A 183 -44.07 -5.02 -3.83
CA GLY A 183 -45.18 -5.09 -4.75
C GLY A 183 -45.00 -4.22 -6.01
N PHE A 184 -44.15 -3.19 -5.94
CA PHE A 184 -43.82 -2.30 -7.04
C PHE A 184 -42.96 -3.00 -8.10
N TYR A 185 -41.92 -3.73 -7.66
CA TYR A 185 -41.06 -4.50 -8.55
C TYR A 185 -41.51 -5.96 -8.64
N SER A 186 -41.37 -6.54 -9.83
CA SER A 186 -41.50 -7.99 -10.07
C SER A 186 -40.35 -8.78 -9.43
N ASP A 187 -40.55 -10.10 -9.26
CA ASP A 187 -39.51 -10.99 -8.73
C ASP A 187 -38.26 -11.01 -9.65
N GLU A 188 -38.45 -10.89 -10.97
CA GLU A 188 -37.38 -10.81 -11.96
C GLU A 188 -36.55 -9.52 -11.83
N GLU A 189 -37.20 -8.38 -11.60
CA GLU A 189 -36.54 -7.10 -11.36
C GLU A 189 -35.75 -7.12 -10.05
N ILE A 190 -36.38 -7.58 -8.98
CA ILE A 190 -35.75 -7.74 -7.66
C ILE A 190 -34.49 -8.63 -7.77
N ALA A 191 -34.53 -9.66 -8.62
CA ALA A 191 -33.41 -10.58 -8.79
C ALA A 191 -32.16 -9.93 -9.40
N VAL A 192 -32.30 -8.84 -10.16
CA VAL A 192 -31.19 -8.20 -10.89
C VAL A 192 -30.85 -6.80 -10.41
N LEU A 193 -31.74 -6.14 -9.66
CA LEU A 193 -31.52 -4.77 -9.18
C LEU A 193 -30.28 -4.66 -8.29
N ARG A 194 -29.36 -3.80 -8.71
CA ARG A 194 -28.10 -3.50 -8.01
C ARG A 194 -28.36 -2.46 -6.93
N LEU A 195 -27.68 -2.57 -5.78
CA LEU A 195 -27.80 -1.58 -4.71
C LEU A 195 -27.30 -0.21 -5.18
N SER A 196 -26.04 -0.16 -5.62
CA SER A 196 -25.40 1.06 -6.09
C SER A 196 -26.11 1.60 -7.35
N SER A 197 -26.55 2.86 -7.34
CA SER A 197 -27.07 3.57 -8.51
C SER A 197 -25.93 4.05 -9.42
N LYS A 198 -24.80 4.46 -8.84
CA LYS A 198 -23.53 4.70 -9.53
C LYS A 198 -22.55 3.58 -9.22
N SER A 199 -21.81 3.67 -8.12
CA SER A 199 -20.94 2.61 -7.60
C SER A 199 -20.49 2.94 -6.16
N HIS A 200 -20.02 1.91 -5.45
CA HIS A 200 -19.22 2.03 -4.22
C HIS A 200 -17.81 1.52 -4.52
N TRP A 201 -16.76 2.22 -4.07
CA TRP A 201 -15.36 1.84 -4.22
C TRP A 201 -14.63 1.90 -2.87
N ASP A 202 -13.87 0.86 -2.53
CA ASP A 202 -12.82 0.92 -1.51
C ASP A 202 -11.47 1.02 -2.23
N VAL A 203 -10.84 2.20 -2.19
CA VAL A 203 -9.58 2.48 -2.86
C VAL A 203 -8.47 2.72 -1.82
N PRO A 204 -7.55 1.76 -1.60
CA PRO A 204 -6.46 1.96 -0.65
C PRO A 204 -5.40 2.91 -1.22
N ILE A 205 -5.06 3.97 -0.48
CA ILE A 205 -4.05 4.97 -0.85
C ILE A 205 -2.88 4.89 0.12
N ASN A 206 -1.66 4.74 -0.40
CA ASN A 206 -0.44 4.70 0.40
C ASN A 206 0.12 6.11 0.62
N ILE A 207 -0.13 6.64 1.81
CA ILE A 207 0.33 7.95 2.24
C ILE A 207 1.53 7.75 3.16
N ASN A 208 2.72 7.91 2.59
CA ASN A 208 3.99 7.82 3.32
C ASN A 208 4.12 6.53 4.17
N GLY A 209 3.75 5.38 3.61
CA GLY A 209 3.81 4.07 4.28
C GLY A 209 2.56 3.69 5.06
N THR A 210 1.57 4.59 5.21
CA THR A 210 0.28 4.28 5.83
C THR A 210 -0.79 4.13 4.76
N ILE A 211 -1.53 3.03 4.80
CA ILE A 211 -2.71 2.85 3.96
C ILE A 211 -3.89 3.59 4.59
N VAL A 212 -4.51 4.46 3.80
CA VAL A 212 -5.82 5.07 4.07
C VAL A 212 -6.79 4.58 3.00
N HIS A 213 -7.85 3.90 3.43
CA HIS A 213 -8.92 3.43 2.54
C HIS A 213 -9.84 4.59 2.19
N PHE A 214 -9.89 4.95 0.92
CA PHE A 214 -10.78 5.98 0.43
C PHE A 214 -12.07 5.32 -0.07
N LEU A 215 -13.13 5.39 0.75
CA LEU A 215 -14.41 4.72 0.56
C LEU A 215 -15.34 5.67 -0.21
N ALA A 216 -15.38 5.55 -1.54
CA ALA A 216 -16.04 6.50 -2.43
C ALA A 216 -17.41 5.99 -2.91
N SER A 217 -18.44 6.83 -2.82
CA SER A 217 -19.77 6.54 -3.40
C SER A 217 -20.44 7.78 -3.99
N HIS A 218 -21.46 7.53 -4.80
CA HIS A 218 -22.41 8.53 -5.25
C HIS A 218 -23.80 7.88 -5.26
N PRO A 219 -24.52 7.84 -4.14
CA PRO A 219 -25.87 7.30 -4.06
C PRO A 219 -26.86 8.07 -4.95
N THR A 220 -28.06 7.51 -5.11
CA THR A 220 -29.13 8.16 -5.88
C THR A 220 -29.66 9.38 -5.13
N PRO A 221 -30.01 10.49 -5.81
CA PRO A 221 -30.83 11.55 -5.23
C PRO A 221 -32.14 10.97 -4.70
N PRO A 222 -32.61 11.28 -3.47
CA PRO A 222 -33.81 10.70 -2.86
C PRO A 222 -35.10 11.37 -3.36
N VAL A 223 -35.15 11.73 -4.64
CA VAL A 223 -36.22 12.47 -5.32
C VAL A 223 -36.38 11.94 -6.75
N PHE A 224 -37.27 12.52 -7.56
CA PHE A 224 -37.56 12.13 -8.96
C PHE A 224 -38.30 10.79 -9.09
N ASP A 225 -39.19 10.51 -8.14
CA ASP A 225 -40.04 9.33 -8.06
C ASP A 225 -41.41 9.67 -7.46
N GLY A 226 -42.28 8.67 -7.34
CA GLY A 226 -43.63 8.80 -6.82
C GLY A 226 -43.77 8.43 -5.34
N PRO A 227 -45.01 8.24 -4.86
CA PRO A 227 -45.31 7.84 -3.48
C PRO A 227 -44.62 6.55 -3.00
N GLU A 228 -44.11 5.73 -3.93
CA GLU A 228 -43.30 4.55 -3.62
C GLU A 228 -41.94 4.87 -3.00
N ASP A 229 -41.41 6.08 -3.18
CA ASP A 229 -40.13 6.55 -2.63
C ASP A 229 -38.97 5.56 -2.90
N ARG A 230 -38.87 5.07 -4.14
CA ARG A 230 -37.86 4.07 -4.54
C ARG A 230 -36.45 4.62 -4.39
N ASN A 231 -36.25 5.90 -4.67
CA ASN A 231 -34.96 6.57 -4.62
C ASN A 231 -34.57 6.91 -3.18
N GLY A 232 -35.48 7.42 -2.34
CA GLY A 232 -35.17 7.66 -0.92
C GLY A 232 -34.83 6.36 -0.18
N LYS A 233 -35.60 5.28 -0.43
CA LYS A 233 -35.32 3.95 0.15
C LYS A 233 -34.01 3.34 -0.38
N ARG A 234 -33.69 3.50 -1.65
CA ARG A 234 -32.42 3.04 -2.23
C ARG A 234 -31.23 3.84 -1.67
N ASN A 235 -31.34 5.17 -1.63
CA ASN A 235 -30.34 6.06 -1.05
C ASN A 235 -30.04 5.67 0.41
N PHE A 236 -31.08 5.37 1.19
CA PHE A 236 -30.93 4.90 2.57
C PHE A 236 -30.06 3.64 2.69
N ASP A 237 -30.31 2.62 1.86
CA ASP A 237 -29.54 1.38 1.88
C ASP A 237 -28.15 1.54 1.24
N GLU A 238 -27.99 2.41 0.25
CA GLU A 238 -26.68 2.78 -0.31
C GLU A 238 -25.80 3.43 0.78
N ILE A 239 -26.33 4.36 1.57
CA ILE A 239 -25.58 4.97 2.68
C ILE A 239 -25.31 3.94 3.79
N ARG A 240 -26.30 3.09 4.10
CA ARG A 240 -26.15 2.01 5.09
C ARG A 240 -25.03 1.03 4.72
N PHE A 241 -24.81 0.78 3.43
CA PHE A 241 -23.73 -0.08 2.95
C PHE A 241 -22.39 0.28 3.58
N TRP A 242 -22.04 1.58 3.63
CA TRP A 242 -20.79 2.00 4.26
C TRP A 242 -20.78 1.83 5.77
N ALA A 243 -21.91 2.09 6.44
CA ALA A 243 -22.03 1.86 7.89
C ALA A 243 -21.81 0.39 8.25
N ASP A 244 -22.33 -0.53 7.43
CA ASP A 244 -22.12 -1.97 7.58
C ASP A 244 -20.68 -2.36 7.18
N TYR A 245 -20.14 -1.82 6.09
CA TYR A 245 -18.79 -2.14 5.59
C TYR A 245 -17.69 -1.86 6.60
N ILE A 246 -17.75 -0.73 7.32
CA ILE A 246 -16.77 -0.38 8.36
C ILE A 246 -17.05 -1.08 9.70
N ASN A 247 -18.11 -1.89 9.78
CA ASN A 247 -18.50 -2.62 10.97
C ASN A 247 -18.27 -4.14 10.79
N PRO A 248 -17.21 -4.72 11.38
CA PRO A 248 -16.88 -6.13 11.21
C PRO A 248 -17.99 -7.12 11.59
N THR A 249 -18.92 -6.73 12.47
CA THR A 249 -20.03 -7.62 12.88
C THR A 249 -21.23 -7.57 11.94
N ALA A 250 -21.30 -6.59 11.03
CA ALA A 250 -22.42 -6.39 10.11
C ALA A 250 -22.05 -6.70 8.64
N SER A 251 -20.76 -6.70 8.30
CA SER A 251 -20.30 -6.74 6.90
C SER A 251 -20.22 -8.12 6.23
N SER A 252 -20.59 -9.21 6.90
CA SER A 252 -20.38 -10.58 6.39
C SER A 252 -21.13 -10.90 5.10
N TYR A 253 -22.22 -10.20 4.81
CA TYR A 253 -23.02 -10.37 3.59
C TYR A 253 -22.41 -9.68 2.36
N ILE A 254 -21.49 -8.72 2.58
CA ILE A 254 -20.94 -7.89 1.51
C ILE A 254 -19.99 -8.72 0.64
N TYR A 255 -20.15 -8.63 -0.67
CA TYR A 255 -19.24 -9.17 -1.66
C TYR A 255 -18.90 -8.11 -2.71
N ASP A 256 -17.65 -8.07 -3.14
CA ASP A 256 -17.20 -7.19 -4.24
C ASP A 256 -17.39 -7.85 -5.61
N ASP A 257 -17.17 -7.06 -6.67
CA ASP A 257 -17.31 -7.49 -8.06
C ASP A 257 -16.33 -8.61 -8.48
N ASN A 258 -15.27 -8.83 -7.70
CA ASN A 258 -14.30 -9.93 -7.88
C ASN A 258 -14.61 -11.14 -6.98
N GLY A 259 -15.71 -11.11 -6.23
CA GLY A 259 -16.16 -12.18 -5.34
C GLY A 259 -15.52 -12.18 -3.95
N GLY A 260 -14.70 -11.18 -3.61
CA GLY A 260 -14.13 -11.00 -2.27
C GLY A 260 -15.22 -10.62 -1.27
N ARG A 261 -15.21 -11.24 -0.08
CA ARG A 261 -16.29 -11.11 0.92
C ARG A 261 -15.85 -10.38 2.19
N GLY A 262 -16.83 -9.80 2.88
CA GLY A 262 -16.63 -9.08 4.14
C GLY A 262 -16.31 -7.60 3.96
N GLY A 263 -16.30 -6.88 5.08
CA GLY A 263 -16.04 -5.45 5.14
C GLY A 263 -14.60 -5.09 5.49
N LEU A 264 -14.41 -3.82 5.83
CA LEU A 264 -13.12 -3.29 6.27
C LEU A 264 -12.77 -3.83 7.66
N PRO A 265 -11.58 -4.42 7.87
CA PRO A 265 -11.15 -4.87 9.20
C PRO A 265 -11.11 -3.74 10.23
N ALA A 266 -11.28 -4.08 11.51
CA ALA A 266 -11.21 -3.12 12.60
C ALA A 266 -9.85 -2.39 12.65
N GLY A 267 -9.88 -1.10 12.97
CA GLY A 267 -8.67 -0.29 13.19
C GLY A 267 -7.98 0.21 11.92
N ARG A 268 -8.52 -0.07 10.73
CA ARG A 268 -8.05 0.52 9.47
C ARG A 268 -8.37 2.01 9.42
N ASN A 269 -7.45 2.78 8.83
CA ASN A 269 -7.69 4.18 8.53
C ASN A 269 -8.54 4.27 7.27
N PHE A 270 -9.61 5.06 7.31
CA PHE A 270 -10.46 5.28 6.14
C PHE A 270 -11.00 6.70 6.10
N ILE A 271 -11.45 7.12 4.92
CA ILE A 271 -12.27 8.31 4.71
C ILE A 271 -13.42 7.90 3.81
N ILE A 272 -14.65 8.02 4.30
CA ILE A 272 -15.84 7.93 3.45
C ILE A 272 -16.01 9.25 2.74
N ALA A 273 -16.13 9.21 1.42
CA ALA A 273 -16.16 10.39 0.58
C ALA A 273 -17.21 10.26 -0.52
N GLY A 274 -17.88 11.36 -0.82
CA GLY A 274 -18.80 11.45 -1.95
C GLY A 274 -19.97 12.37 -1.68
N ASP A 275 -20.65 12.71 -2.76
CA ASP A 275 -22.01 13.22 -2.72
C ASP A 275 -22.92 12.07 -2.28
N GLN A 276 -23.41 12.11 -1.04
CA GLN A 276 -24.34 11.13 -0.47
C GLN A 276 -25.80 11.47 -0.77
N ASN A 277 -26.08 12.63 -1.38
CA ASN A 277 -27.43 13.09 -1.71
C ASN A 277 -28.41 13.15 -0.53
N ALA A 278 -27.92 13.17 0.70
CA ALA A 278 -28.75 13.13 1.91
C ALA A 278 -28.23 14.10 2.96
N ASP A 279 -29.10 15.00 3.42
CA ASP A 279 -28.87 15.84 4.58
C ASP A 279 -29.30 15.11 5.87
N PRO A 280 -28.62 15.32 7.02
CA PRO A 280 -28.99 14.67 8.28
C PRO A 280 -30.26 15.23 8.96
N PHE A 281 -30.77 16.37 8.55
CA PHE A 281 -31.90 17.07 9.19
C PHE A 281 -33.00 17.52 8.22
N ASP A 282 -32.62 17.86 6.99
CA ASP A 282 -33.45 18.52 5.99
C ASP A 282 -33.56 17.69 4.70
N GLY A 283 -34.27 18.22 3.70
CA GLY A 283 -34.56 17.55 2.44
C GLY A 283 -35.42 16.28 2.56
N ASP A 284 -35.47 15.52 1.47
CA ASP A 284 -36.44 14.42 1.29
C ASP A 284 -35.86 13.02 1.56
N SER A 285 -34.68 12.93 2.19
CA SER A 285 -34.06 11.62 2.45
C SER A 285 -34.94 10.74 3.35
N PHE A 286 -35.16 9.49 2.93
CA PHE A 286 -35.90 8.52 3.73
C PHE A 286 -35.22 8.31 5.09
N ASN A 287 -35.96 8.54 6.17
CA ASN A 287 -35.53 8.24 7.54
C ASN A 287 -34.15 8.80 7.94
N ASN A 288 -33.80 10.02 7.49
CA ASN A 288 -32.55 10.72 7.80
C ASN A 288 -31.29 9.87 7.47
N ALA A 289 -31.22 9.33 6.26
CA ALA A 289 -30.23 8.33 5.85
C ALA A 289 -28.77 8.68 6.24
N ALA A 290 -28.36 9.94 6.09
CA ALA A 290 -27.01 10.42 6.41
C ALA A 290 -26.60 10.22 7.89
N ARG A 291 -27.56 10.12 8.82
CA ARG A 291 -27.28 9.85 10.25
C ARG A 291 -26.63 8.50 10.50
N GLN A 292 -26.86 7.53 9.61
CA GLN A 292 -26.22 6.22 9.68
C GLN A 292 -24.68 6.32 9.62
N LEU A 293 -24.15 7.39 9.01
CA LEU A 293 -22.72 7.71 8.99
C LEU A 293 -22.36 8.80 9.99
N THR A 294 -23.11 9.91 10.03
CA THR A 294 -22.73 11.07 10.84
C THR A 294 -22.83 10.85 12.36
N GLU A 295 -23.64 9.87 12.79
CA GLU A 295 -23.78 9.45 14.20
C GLU A 295 -23.03 8.13 14.50
N ASN A 296 -22.30 7.57 13.52
CA ASN A 296 -21.58 6.31 13.70
C ASN A 296 -20.33 6.51 14.58
N PRO A 297 -20.15 5.75 15.68
CA PRO A 297 -19.02 5.93 16.59
C PRO A 297 -17.65 5.57 15.99
N ARG A 298 -17.62 4.88 14.84
CA ARG A 298 -16.39 4.55 14.11
C ARG A 298 -15.91 5.68 13.19
N ILE A 299 -16.70 6.74 13.06
CA ILE A 299 -16.44 7.90 12.19
C ILE A 299 -16.14 9.12 13.05
N ASN A 300 -15.12 9.89 12.68
CA ASN A 300 -14.83 11.18 13.27
C ASN A 300 -15.59 12.28 12.51
N ASN A 301 -16.78 12.63 13.00
CA ASN A 301 -17.60 13.74 12.49
C ASN A 301 -17.63 14.93 13.48
N LYS A 302 -16.57 15.11 14.28
CA LYS A 302 -16.50 16.17 15.31
C LYS A 302 -16.21 17.55 14.73
N VAL A 303 -15.52 17.59 13.59
CA VAL A 303 -15.23 18.81 12.84
C VAL A 303 -15.91 18.65 11.49
N ILE A 304 -16.87 19.52 11.22
CA ILE A 304 -17.69 19.48 10.00
C ILE A 304 -17.19 20.62 9.10
N PRO A 305 -16.91 20.38 7.81
CA PRO A 305 -16.65 21.44 6.85
C PRO A 305 -17.71 22.54 6.95
N SER A 306 -17.29 23.81 6.97
CA SER A 306 -18.26 24.92 7.00
C SER A 306 -17.83 26.10 6.14
N SER A 307 -18.80 26.95 5.80
CA SER A 307 -18.58 28.22 5.09
C SER A 307 -19.47 29.34 5.63
N GLN A 308 -19.15 30.58 5.25
CA GLN A 308 -20.08 31.70 5.41
C GLN A 308 -20.98 31.86 4.17
N GLY A 309 -20.54 31.44 2.98
CA GLY A 309 -21.36 31.47 1.77
C GLY A 309 -22.61 30.60 1.86
N GLY A 310 -22.55 29.44 2.52
CA GLY A 310 -23.75 28.63 2.78
C GLY A 310 -24.75 29.33 3.71
N VAL A 311 -24.27 30.11 4.68
CA VAL A 311 -25.14 30.93 5.54
C VAL A 311 -25.80 32.05 4.74
N GLU A 312 -25.03 32.76 3.90
CA GLU A 312 -25.54 33.83 3.03
C GLU A 312 -26.54 33.29 2.00
N GLY A 313 -26.25 32.14 1.36
CA GLY A 313 -27.18 31.52 0.42
C GLY A 313 -28.51 31.13 1.07
N ALA A 314 -28.48 30.71 2.34
CA ALA A 314 -29.72 30.41 3.07
C ALA A 314 -30.57 31.66 3.36
N GLU A 315 -30.01 32.88 3.27
CA GLU A 315 -30.77 34.14 3.44
C GLU A 315 -31.71 34.44 2.27
N ASP A 316 -31.60 33.72 1.15
CA ASP A 316 -32.51 33.83 -0.01
C ASP A 316 -33.95 33.36 0.29
N GLY A 317 -34.15 32.71 1.46
CA GLY A 317 -35.46 32.33 2.02
C GLY A 317 -36.06 31.08 1.37
N GLY A 318 -37.39 30.95 1.40
CA GLY A 318 -38.09 29.85 0.72
C GLY A 318 -38.01 28.53 1.49
N ALA A 319 -37.48 27.47 0.88
CA ALA A 319 -37.29 26.18 1.55
C ALA A 319 -36.36 26.31 2.77
N ASN A 320 -35.32 27.16 2.66
CA ASN A 320 -34.34 27.41 3.71
C ASN A 320 -34.97 27.94 5.02
N ASP A 321 -36.09 28.66 4.94
CA ASP A 321 -36.82 29.16 6.12
C ASP A 321 -37.40 28.03 6.99
N LEU A 322 -37.56 26.83 6.41
CA LEU A 322 -38.10 25.64 7.07
C LEU A 322 -37.01 24.66 7.52
N HIS A 323 -35.77 24.87 7.12
CA HIS A 323 -34.65 24.00 7.44
C HIS A 323 -34.27 24.08 8.93
N LYS A 324 -33.81 22.95 9.47
CA LYS A 324 -33.43 22.77 10.87
C LYS A 324 -31.91 22.64 11.03
N GLY A 325 -31.24 22.16 10.00
CA GLY A 325 -29.79 22.08 9.89
C GLY A 325 -29.16 23.47 10.02
N ASN A 326 -27.88 23.49 10.38
CA ASN A 326 -27.15 24.74 10.43
C ASN A 326 -26.57 25.02 9.03
N PRO A 327 -27.01 26.09 8.34
CA PRO A 327 -26.68 26.30 6.93
C PRO A 327 -25.19 26.53 6.66
N ARG A 328 -24.42 26.79 7.73
CA ARG A 328 -22.96 26.84 7.61
C ARG A 328 -22.34 25.53 7.12
N PHE A 329 -23.03 24.40 7.30
CA PHE A 329 -22.55 23.07 6.92
C PHE A 329 -23.06 22.63 5.55
N ASP A 330 -23.90 23.43 4.92
CA ASP A 330 -24.47 23.11 3.62
C ASP A 330 -23.37 23.12 2.56
N THR A 331 -23.49 22.21 1.62
CA THR A 331 -22.50 21.97 0.57
C THR A 331 -23.08 22.18 -0.82
N ALA A 332 -24.40 22.20 -0.95
CA ALA A 332 -25.10 22.47 -2.20
C ALA A 332 -26.24 23.46 -1.97
N ASP A 333 -26.58 24.16 -3.05
CA ASP A 333 -27.74 25.06 -3.14
C ASP A 333 -28.55 24.63 -4.35
N PHE A 334 -29.77 24.20 -4.07
CA PHE A 334 -30.76 23.80 -5.05
C PHE A 334 -31.92 24.81 -5.04
N ASN A 335 -32.85 24.69 -5.98
CA ASN A 335 -34.01 25.60 -6.06
C ASN A 335 -34.70 25.79 -4.69
N ASP A 336 -34.81 27.03 -4.22
CA ASP A 336 -35.43 27.35 -2.92
C ASP A 336 -36.94 27.60 -2.98
N ARG A 337 -37.52 27.61 -4.19
CA ARG A 337 -38.92 28.01 -4.39
C ARG A 337 -39.87 26.90 -3.92
N LEU A 338 -40.52 27.14 -2.79
CA LEU A 338 -41.65 26.35 -2.33
C LEU A 338 -42.80 26.33 -3.36
N PRO A 339 -43.53 25.20 -3.50
CA PRO A 339 -43.49 24.01 -2.65
C PRO A 339 -42.50 22.90 -3.08
N ASN A 340 -41.71 23.09 -4.14
CA ASN A 340 -41.02 21.99 -4.83
C ASN A 340 -39.48 22.08 -4.80
N GLY A 341 -38.94 22.95 -3.96
CA GLY A 341 -37.52 23.25 -3.89
C GLY A 341 -36.88 22.66 -2.64
N PRO A 342 -35.72 21.96 -2.73
CA PRO A 342 -35.05 21.41 -1.55
C PRO A 342 -34.14 22.40 -0.83
N GLY A 343 -33.89 23.58 -1.41
CA GLY A 343 -33.00 24.61 -0.86
C GLY A 343 -31.56 24.16 -0.63
N ASN A 344 -30.90 24.78 0.34
CA ASN A 344 -29.51 24.47 0.70
C ASN A 344 -29.43 23.25 1.60
N LEU A 345 -28.53 22.33 1.27
CA LEU A 345 -28.39 21.04 1.96
C LEU A 345 -26.92 20.64 2.12
N ARG A 346 -26.62 19.86 3.16
CA ARG A 346 -25.36 19.13 3.32
C ARG A 346 -25.46 17.76 2.68
N VAL A 347 -25.07 17.65 1.42
CA VAL A 347 -25.12 16.39 0.66
C VAL A 347 -23.73 15.82 0.36
N ASP A 348 -22.67 16.62 0.50
CA ASP A 348 -21.29 16.23 0.24
C ASP A 348 -20.54 15.90 1.53
N TYR A 349 -19.78 14.79 1.52
CA TYR A 349 -19.16 14.25 2.73
C TYR A 349 -17.68 13.90 2.56
N LEU A 350 -16.92 14.20 3.61
CA LEU A 350 -15.59 13.66 3.92
C LEU A 350 -15.59 13.25 5.39
N LEU A 351 -15.70 11.96 5.63
CA LEU A 351 -15.93 11.37 6.96
C LEU A 351 -14.77 10.42 7.31
N PRO A 352 -13.71 10.92 7.97
CA PRO A 352 -12.57 10.12 8.36
C PRO A 352 -12.93 9.13 9.48
N SER A 353 -12.16 8.06 9.59
CA SER A 353 -12.27 7.09 10.69
C SER A 353 -12.01 7.74 12.05
N ALA A 354 -12.58 7.18 13.11
CA ALA A 354 -12.51 7.73 14.48
C ALA A 354 -11.07 7.93 15.02
N ASN A 355 -10.09 7.22 14.44
CA ASN A 355 -8.67 7.28 14.78
C ASN A 355 -7.86 8.27 13.92
N LEU A 356 -8.49 9.00 13.00
CA LEU A 356 -7.87 10.06 12.21
C LEU A 356 -8.30 11.43 12.75
N ASN A 357 -7.33 12.31 13.01
CA ASN A 357 -7.58 13.62 13.57
C ASN A 357 -7.73 14.68 12.47
N ILE A 358 -8.82 15.46 12.53
CA ILE A 358 -9.08 16.58 11.61
C ILE A 358 -8.42 17.84 12.17
N ARG A 359 -7.60 18.50 11.36
CA ARG A 359 -6.92 19.77 11.66
C ARG A 359 -7.66 20.99 11.15
N ASN A 360 -8.30 20.84 10.00
CA ASN A 360 -9.02 21.90 9.31
C ASN A 360 -10.12 21.27 8.47
N ALA A 361 -11.21 22.00 8.27
CA ALA A 361 -12.33 21.55 7.43
C ALA A 361 -13.08 22.79 6.91
N GLU A 362 -13.36 22.81 5.61
CA GLU A 362 -13.99 23.97 4.97
C GLU A 362 -14.84 23.54 3.78
N VAL A 363 -15.95 24.26 3.58
CA VAL A 363 -16.69 24.25 2.33
C VAL A 363 -16.19 25.44 1.51
N PHE A 364 -15.72 25.21 0.29
CA PHE A 364 -15.32 26.29 -0.62
C PHE A 364 -16.58 26.97 -1.19
N TRP A 365 -17.18 27.81 -0.35
CA TRP A 365 -18.34 28.63 -0.68
C TRP A 365 -18.09 30.04 -0.14
N PRO A 366 -17.37 30.85 -0.92
CA PRO A 366 -17.13 32.24 -0.56
C PRO A 366 -18.44 33.05 -0.59
N THR A 367 -18.49 34.16 0.14
CA THR A 367 -19.65 35.06 0.12
C THR A 367 -19.69 35.91 -1.15
N SER A 368 -20.85 36.50 -1.46
CA SER A 368 -21.14 37.32 -2.64
C SER A 368 -20.16 38.49 -2.86
N ASN A 369 -19.55 38.98 -1.78
CA ASN A 369 -18.57 40.07 -1.81
C ASN A 369 -17.12 39.61 -2.07
N ASP A 370 -16.85 38.30 -2.06
CA ASP A 370 -15.53 37.75 -2.35
C ASP A 370 -15.31 37.65 -3.88
N PRO A 371 -14.13 38.04 -4.41
CA PRO A 371 -13.83 37.90 -5.83
C PRO A 371 -13.93 36.48 -6.40
N LEU A 372 -13.88 35.45 -5.54
CA LEU A 372 -14.01 34.04 -5.88
C LEU A 372 -15.47 33.57 -5.92
N PHE A 373 -16.43 34.40 -5.51
CA PHE A 373 -17.87 34.09 -5.60
C PHE A 373 -18.28 33.66 -7.00
N ARG A 374 -17.69 34.24 -8.05
CA ARG A 374 -17.92 33.85 -9.45
C ARG A 374 -17.69 32.36 -9.76
N LEU A 375 -16.93 31.64 -8.93
CA LEU A 375 -16.69 30.20 -9.10
C LEU A 375 -17.89 29.37 -8.63
N VAL A 376 -18.60 29.84 -7.61
CA VAL A 376 -19.78 29.16 -7.04
C VAL A 376 -21.10 29.73 -7.56
N GLY A 377 -21.12 31.04 -7.86
CA GLY A 377 -22.27 31.78 -8.38
C GLY A 377 -23.43 31.90 -7.38
N SER A 378 -24.45 32.68 -7.77
CA SER A 378 -25.78 32.54 -7.17
C SER A 378 -26.40 31.26 -7.72
N ARG A 379 -26.80 30.37 -6.82
CA ARG A 379 -27.46 29.10 -7.12
C ARG A 379 -28.97 29.31 -6.87
N GLY A 380 -29.83 28.30 -6.98
CA GLY A 380 -31.27 28.48 -6.75
C GLY A 380 -32.15 29.05 -7.90
N ASP A 381 -31.64 29.89 -8.81
CA ASP A 381 -32.45 30.53 -9.88
C ASP A 381 -32.15 29.99 -11.30
N VAL A 382 -32.66 28.78 -11.60
CA VAL A 382 -32.51 28.03 -12.87
C VAL A 382 -33.03 28.78 -14.12
N PHE A 383 -33.53 30.02 -13.99
CA PHE A 383 -34.15 30.79 -15.07
C PHE A 383 -33.48 32.13 -15.41
N THR A 384 -32.35 32.48 -14.79
CA THR A 384 -31.56 33.63 -15.29
C THR A 384 -30.47 33.12 -16.23
N PRO A 385 -30.44 33.56 -17.51
CA PRO A 385 -29.35 33.16 -18.40
C PRO A 385 -28.06 33.75 -17.85
N PHE A 386 -27.18 32.88 -17.35
CA PHE A 386 -25.85 33.27 -16.94
C PHE A 386 -25.18 34.02 -18.09
N SER A 387 -24.65 35.21 -17.80
CA SER A 387 -23.69 35.84 -18.69
C SER A 387 -22.57 34.82 -18.96
N PRO A 388 -22.03 34.70 -20.18
CA PRO A 388 -20.91 33.81 -20.48
C PRO A 388 -19.69 33.96 -19.54
N ALA A 389 -19.62 35.06 -18.80
CA ALA A 389 -18.62 35.35 -17.77
C ALA A 389 -18.91 34.77 -16.36
N LEU A 390 -20.06 34.13 -16.13
CA LEU A 390 -20.55 33.69 -14.81
C LEU A 390 -21.14 32.27 -14.87
N VAL A 391 -20.44 31.31 -15.47
CA VAL A 391 -20.86 29.90 -15.40
C VAL A 391 -20.35 29.32 -14.07
N PRO A 392 -21.19 29.05 -13.06
CA PRO A 392 -20.74 28.42 -11.82
C PRO A 392 -20.16 27.02 -12.11
N THR A 393 -19.35 26.49 -11.20
CA THR A 393 -18.79 25.14 -11.36
C THR A 393 -19.87 24.06 -11.32
N SER A 394 -20.75 24.18 -10.33
CA SER A 394 -21.84 23.28 -9.96
C SER A 394 -22.74 24.04 -8.99
N ASP A 395 -23.97 23.56 -8.84
CA ASP A 395 -24.82 23.71 -7.65
C ASP A 395 -24.17 23.18 -6.35
N HIS A 396 -23.19 22.28 -6.44
CA HIS A 396 -22.36 21.84 -5.32
C HIS A 396 -21.10 22.70 -5.12
N SER A 397 -20.67 22.80 -3.86
CA SER A 397 -19.40 23.38 -3.43
C SER A 397 -18.40 22.28 -3.11
N ALA A 398 -17.16 22.46 -3.54
CA ALA A 398 -16.07 21.57 -3.14
C ALA A 398 -15.84 21.67 -1.63
N ILE A 399 -15.61 20.52 -0.98
CA ILE A 399 -15.27 20.46 0.44
C ILE A 399 -13.86 19.88 0.62
N PHE A 400 -13.21 20.24 1.72
CA PHE A 400 -11.96 19.59 2.10
C PHE A 400 -11.82 19.43 3.62
N ILE A 401 -11.01 18.45 4.00
CA ILE A 401 -10.49 18.27 5.36
C ILE A 401 -8.97 18.08 5.32
N ASP A 402 -8.27 18.67 6.28
CA ASP A 402 -6.87 18.40 6.54
C ASP A 402 -6.77 17.37 7.67
N VAL A 403 -6.18 16.22 7.38
CA VAL A 403 -6.14 15.08 8.32
C VAL A 403 -4.70 14.75 8.69
N ASP A 404 -4.47 14.53 9.99
CA ASP A 404 -3.22 13.92 10.43
C ASP A 404 -3.22 12.44 10.04
N VAL A 405 -2.58 12.13 8.92
CA VAL A 405 -2.29 10.74 8.58
C VAL A 405 -1.00 10.36 9.30
N PRO A 406 -1.02 9.38 10.23
CA PRO A 406 0.20 8.94 10.87
C PRO A 406 1.14 8.44 9.78
N VAL A 407 2.35 8.99 9.72
CA VAL A 407 3.36 8.48 8.80
C VAL A 407 3.69 7.06 9.24
N GLY A 408 3.46 6.11 8.32
CA GLY A 408 4.00 4.78 8.47
C GLY A 408 5.52 4.91 8.55
N SER A 409 6.24 3.98 9.16
CA SER A 409 7.68 4.08 9.41
C SER A 409 8.59 4.18 8.15
N GLY A 410 8.07 4.58 6.98
CA GLY A 410 8.74 4.63 5.67
C GLY A 410 8.94 6.02 5.05
N GLY A 411 9.47 7.02 5.78
CA GLY A 411 9.65 8.38 5.23
C GLY A 411 10.82 9.23 5.73
N ALA A 412 11.27 9.07 6.97
CA ALA A 412 12.53 9.66 7.42
C ALA A 412 13.68 8.74 7.03
N ARG A 413 14.88 9.28 6.77
CA ARG A 413 16.04 8.40 6.83
C ARG A 413 16.24 8.05 8.28
N ASN A 414 16.51 6.80 8.58
CA ASN A 414 16.78 6.40 9.95
C ASN A 414 18.28 6.23 10.10
N THR A 415 18.80 6.67 11.24
CA THR A 415 20.19 6.43 11.63
C THR A 415 20.23 5.81 13.01
N VAL A 416 21.17 4.90 13.22
CA VAL A 416 21.44 4.34 14.54
C VAL A 416 22.21 5.37 15.36
N SER A 417 21.57 5.87 16.42
CA SER A 417 22.23 6.77 17.39
C SER A 417 22.93 6.01 18.51
N ASN A 418 22.46 4.80 18.83
CA ASN A 418 23.00 3.98 19.90
C ASN A 418 22.63 2.50 19.71
N ILE A 419 23.54 1.61 20.10
CA ILE A 419 23.34 0.16 20.10
C ILE A 419 23.80 -0.41 21.45
N ARG A 420 22.98 -1.27 22.05
CA ARG A 420 23.25 -1.88 23.35
C ARG A 420 22.97 -3.38 23.30
N PHE A 421 23.98 -4.17 23.63
CA PHE A 421 23.82 -5.61 23.80
C PHE A 421 22.90 -5.95 24.99
N ILE A 422 21.96 -6.86 24.78
CA ILE A 422 21.00 -7.32 25.80
C ILE A 422 21.41 -8.68 26.35
N GLY A 423 21.81 -9.61 25.48
CA GLY A 423 22.18 -10.97 25.86
C GLY A 423 22.24 -11.92 24.66
N GLN A 424 22.52 -13.19 24.94
CA GLN A 424 22.65 -14.22 23.92
C GLN A 424 22.09 -15.57 24.40
N ALA A 425 21.55 -16.33 23.46
CA ALA A 425 21.32 -17.76 23.59
C ALA A 425 22.38 -18.51 22.78
N THR A 426 22.93 -19.62 23.30
CA THR A 426 23.98 -20.38 22.63
C THR A 426 23.67 -21.87 22.64
N TYR A 427 23.69 -22.50 21.46
CA TYR A 427 23.41 -23.93 21.28
C TYR A 427 24.62 -24.61 20.64
N PHE A 428 25.29 -25.49 21.38
CA PHE A 428 26.54 -26.12 20.95
C PHE A 428 26.29 -27.31 20.03
N GLY A 429 26.97 -27.31 18.88
CA GLY A 429 26.80 -28.32 17.83
C GLY A 429 25.32 -28.61 17.50
N ARG A 430 25.04 -29.89 17.26
CA ARG A 430 23.74 -30.45 16.83
C ARG A 430 22.77 -30.74 17.98
N SER A 431 22.66 -29.83 18.96
CA SER A 431 22.05 -30.14 20.27
C SER A 431 20.54 -29.91 20.37
N VAL A 432 19.92 -29.30 19.36
CA VAL A 432 18.49 -28.97 19.37
C VAL A 432 17.77 -29.69 18.23
N ASP A 433 16.77 -30.49 18.60
CA ASP A 433 15.81 -31.07 17.67
C ASP A 433 14.55 -30.21 17.62
N VAL A 434 14.10 -29.89 16.40
CA VAL A 434 12.87 -29.15 16.13
C VAL A 434 12.07 -29.96 15.11
N ALA A 435 10.98 -30.57 15.57
CA ALA A 435 10.10 -31.39 14.73
C ALA A 435 10.85 -32.48 13.93
N ASN A 436 11.78 -33.21 14.56
CA ASN A 436 12.65 -34.22 13.94
C ASN A 436 13.65 -33.66 12.92
N SER A 437 13.91 -32.35 12.96
CA SER A 437 14.98 -31.70 12.20
C SER A 437 15.97 -31.05 13.16
N GLU A 438 17.25 -31.22 12.88
CA GLU A 438 18.33 -30.62 13.65
C GLU A 438 18.38 -29.11 13.40
N PHE A 439 18.30 -28.28 14.44
CA PHE A 439 18.50 -26.83 14.31
C PHE A 439 19.99 -26.52 14.19
N ALA A 440 20.45 -26.33 12.96
CA ALA A 440 21.83 -26.13 12.56
C ALA A 440 21.88 -25.51 11.16
N GLY A 441 23.05 -25.01 10.74
CA GLY A 441 23.19 -24.45 9.40
C GLY A 441 22.52 -23.08 9.24
N ILE A 442 22.49 -22.23 10.28
CA ILE A 442 21.58 -21.08 10.29
C ILE A 442 22.22 -19.84 9.66
N SER A 443 21.94 -19.64 8.36
CA SER A 443 22.50 -18.56 7.55
C SER A 443 21.65 -17.28 7.55
N GLY A 444 20.32 -17.40 7.67
CA GLY A 444 19.41 -16.25 7.58
C GLY A 444 18.38 -16.19 8.69
N ILE A 445 17.88 -14.99 9.01
CA ILE A 445 16.74 -14.82 9.91
C ILE A 445 15.83 -13.65 9.49
N ALA A 446 14.52 -13.84 9.58
CA ALA A 446 13.52 -12.78 9.34
C ALA A 446 12.45 -12.75 10.43
N TYR A 447 11.86 -11.58 10.68
CA TYR A 447 10.80 -11.40 11.68
C TYR A 447 9.47 -11.01 11.03
N ASP A 448 8.40 -11.71 11.40
CA ASP A 448 7.03 -11.35 11.04
C ASP A 448 6.38 -10.55 12.19
N PRO A 449 6.09 -9.25 12.01
CA PRO A 449 5.44 -8.44 13.02
C PRO A 449 3.97 -8.83 13.27
N ILE A 450 3.31 -9.53 12.34
CA ILE A 450 1.91 -9.95 12.45
C ILE A 450 1.80 -11.15 13.38
N THR A 451 2.51 -12.23 13.07
CA THR A 451 2.47 -13.46 13.90
C THR A 451 3.42 -13.41 15.10
N LYS A 452 4.33 -12.43 15.12
CA LYS A 452 5.42 -12.28 16.09
C LYS A 452 6.38 -13.48 16.11
N ASN A 453 6.49 -14.18 14.98
CA ASN A 453 7.41 -15.28 14.79
C ASN A 453 8.68 -14.80 14.10
N PHE A 454 9.78 -15.48 14.37
CA PHE A 454 11.01 -15.39 13.61
C PHE A 454 11.14 -16.63 12.73
N PHE A 455 11.73 -16.48 11.55
CA PHE A 455 11.99 -17.56 10.61
C PHE A 455 13.49 -17.64 10.40
N ALA A 456 14.12 -18.72 10.87
CA ALA A 456 15.56 -18.94 10.75
C ALA A 456 15.82 -19.93 9.61
N LEU A 457 16.50 -19.49 8.57
CA LEU A 457 16.81 -20.27 7.38
C LEU A 457 18.00 -21.20 7.64
N SER A 458 17.90 -22.42 7.14
CA SER A 458 18.99 -23.39 7.13
C SER A 458 19.65 -23.43 5.73
N ASP A 459 20.97 -23.37 5.68
CA ASP A 459 21.84 -23.52 4.50
C ASP A 459 21.95 -24.97 4.00
N ALA A 460 21.09 -25.87 4.48
CA ALA A 460 21.12 -27.28 4.10
C ALA A 460 20.97 -27.48 2.59
N ARG A 461 21.97 -28.12 1.97
CA ARG A 461 22.10 -28.23 0.51
C ARG A 461 21.45 -29.47 -0.12
N SER A 462 20.58 -30.15 0.63
CA SER A 462 19.99 -31.44 0.23
C SER A 462 21.01 -32.58 0.02
N GLU A 463 22.16 -32.54 0.69
CA GLU A 463 23.29 -33.45 0.42
C GLU A 463 23.01 -34.91 0.83
N ASP A 464 22.27 -35.13 1.93
CA ASP A 464 21.94 -36.44 2.49
C ASP A 464 20.46 -36.52 2.97
N GLU A 465 19.98 -37.73 3.27
CA GLU A 465 18.67 -37.96 3.89
C GLU A 465 18.56 -37.21 5.22
N GLY A 466 17.66 -36.22 5.29
CA GLY A 466 17.48 -35.35 6.46
C GLY A 466 18.15 -33.98 6.36
N ALA A 467 18.89 -33.68 5.29
CA ALA A 467 19.51 -32.37 5.03
C ALA A 467 18.71 -31.50 4.04
N THR A 468 17.38 -31.56 4.09
CA THR A 468 16.51 -30.80 3.18
C THR A 468 16.55 -29.29 3.48
N PRO A 469 16.67 -28.41 2.48
CA PRO A 469 16.62 -26.96 2.67
C PRO A 469 15.32 -26.55 3.36
N ARG A 470 15.38 -25.71 4.38
CA ARG A 470 14.25 -25.45 5.28
C ARG A 470 14.43 -24.16 6.07
N PHE A 471 13.36 -23.69 6.69
CA PHE A 471 13.45 -22.71 7.76
C PHE A 471 12.66 -23.14 9.00
N TYR A 472 13.12 -22.69 10.15
CA TYR A 472 12.53 -22.94 11.47
C TYR A 472 11.72 -21.73 11.90
N THR A 473 10.53 -21.97 12.45
CA THR A 473 9.78 -20.94 13.16
C THR A 473 10.27 -20.87 14.60
N LEU A 474 10.67 -19.69 15.05
CA LEU A 474 11.11 -19.42 16.42
C LEU A 474 10.19 -18.35 17.05
N LYS A 475 10.07 -18.39 18.37
CA LYS A 475 9.57 -17.27 19.18
C LYS A 475 10.65 -16.83 20.14
N LEU A 476 10.95 -15.53 20.12
CA LEU A 476 11.95 -14.92 20.98
C LEU A 476 11.26 -13.99 21.98
N ASN A 477 11.46 -14.22 23.28
CA ASN A 477 10.96 -13.36 24.33
C ASN A 477 11.94 -12.20 24.59
N LEU A 478 11.74 -11.09 23.89
CA LEU A 478 12.63 -9.93 23.96
C LEU A 478 12.12 -8.91 24.99
N ASN A 479 12.64 -8.97 26.21
CA ASN A 479 12.21 -8.10 27.32
C ASN A 479 13.00 -6.76 27.41
N GLY A 480 14.12 -6.63 26.70
CA GLY A 480 14.96 -5.42 26.65
C GLY A 480 16.07 -5.31 27.70
N THR A 481 16.12 -6.22 28.68
CA THR A 481 17.08 -6.18 29.81
C THR A 481 17.95 -7.43 29.91
N SER A 482 17.47 -8.60 29.51
CA SER A 482 18.22 -9.85 29.43
C SER A 482 17.73 -10.74 28.30
N PHE A 483 18.60 -11.60 27.80
CA PHE A 483 18.26 -12.61 26.80
C PHE A 483 19.15 -13.84 26.96
N SER A 484 18.54 -15.03 26.93
CA SER A 484 19.19 -16.33 27.18
C SER A 484 18.48 -17.47 26.45
N ASN A 485 19.01 -18.70 26.52
CA ASN A 485 18.37 -19.90 25.94
C ASN A 485 16.93 -20.13 26.42
N ARG A 486 16.53 -19.62 27.60
CA ARG A 486 15.17 -19.75 28.14
C ARG A 486 14.16 -18.87 27.41
N ASP A 487 14.64 -17.87 26.68
CA ASP A 487 13.84 -16.88 25.96
C ASP A 487 13.60 -17.28 24.51
N VAL A 488 14.09 -18.45 24.09
CA VAL A 488 13.93 -19.00 22.74
C VAL A 488 12.99 -20.19 22.83
N SER A 489 11.94 -20.17 22.01
CA SER A 489 11.04 -21.30 21.81
C SER A 489 11.05 -21.71 20.35
N PHE A 490 11.17 -23.00 20.10
CA PHE A 490 11.17 -23.58 18.76
C PHE A 490 9.75 -24.01 18.38
N GLY A 491 9.34 -23.67 17.16
CA GLY A 491 8.04 -23.95 16.57
C GLY A 491 8.10 -25.03 15.50
N SER A 492 7.55 -24.74 14.32
CA SER A 492 7.51 -25.66 13.17
C SER A 492 8.75 -25.56 12.28
N VAL A 493 8.90 -26.54 11.40
CA VAL A 493 9.88 -26.58 10.31
C VAL A 493 9.12 -26.55 8.99
N THR A 494 9.52 -25.68 8.07
CA THR A 494 8.99 -25.64 6.70
C THR A 494 10.11 -26.00 5.74
N VAL A 495 9.93 -27.09 5.00
CA VAL A 495 10.89 -27.56 3.98
C VAL A 495 10.66 -26.82 2.67
N LEU A 496 11.73 -26.32 2.06
CA LEU A 496 11.69 -25.70 0.75
C LEU A 496 11.65 -26.76 -0.35
N THR A 497 10.69 -26.63 -1.26
CA THR A 497 10.48 -27.54 -2.39
C THR A 497 10.39 -26.79 -3.70
N ASP A 498 10.65 -27.48 -4.81
CA ASP A 498 10.51 -26.92 -6.15
C ASP A 498 9.04 -26.61 -6.51
N ARG A 499 8.81 -26.06 -7.72
CA ARG A 499 7.45 -25.73 -8.17
C ARG A 499 6.53 -26.94 -8.29
N GLN A 500 7.05 -28.16 -8.34
CA GLN A 500 6.26 -29.38 -8.37
C GLN A 500 6.02 -29.95 -6.97
N GLY A 501 6.51 -29.29 -5.91
CA GLY A 501 6.44 -29.76 -4.53
C GLY A 501 7.41 -30.91 -4.24
N LYS A 502 8.46 -31.07 -5.06
CA LYS A 502 9.50 -32.08 -4.85
C LYS A 502 10.70 -31.46 -4.13
N ASN A 503 11.44 -32.29 -3.41
CA ASN A 503 12.72 -31.88 -2.83
C ASN A 503 13.68 -31.44 -3.93
N PHE A 504 14.45 -30.40 -3.64
CA PHE A 504 15.57 -30.01 -4.47
C PHE A 504 16.54 -31.18 -4.68
N GLN A 505 17.21 -31.22 -5.84
CA GLN A 505 18.24 -32.22 -6.06
C GLN A 505 19.43 -31.95 -5.12
N PRO A 506 20.17 -32.99 -4.69
CA PRO A 506 21.37 -32.78 -3.89
C PRO A 506 22.30 -31.76 -4.53
N LEU A 507 22.77 -30.80 -3.73
CA LEU A 507 23.75 -29.77 -4.13
C LEU A 507 23.24 -28.81 -5.23
N SER A 508 21.92 -28.70 -5.41
CA SER A 508 21.28 -27.79 -6.38
C SER A 508 20.79 -26.48 -5.77
N ILE A 509 20.95 -26.32 -4.46
CA ILE A 509 20.52 -25.20 -3.66
C ILE A 509 21.48 -25.06 -2.48
N ASP A 510 21.75 -23.82 -2.12
CA ASP A 510 22.67 -23.39 -1.07
C ASP A 510 22.09 -22.11 -0.43
N PRO A 511 21.09 -22.23 0.47
CA PRO A 511 20.31 -21.09 0.95
C PRO A 511 21.06 -20.20 1.95
N GLU A 512 21.07 -18.88 1.73
CA GLU A 512 21.76 -17.95 2.66
C GLU A 512 20.83 -16.89 3.26
N GLY A 513 20.19 -16.08 2.41
CA GLY A 513 19.34 -14.97 2.84
C GLY A 513 17.86 -15.32 2.84
N ILE A 514 17.10 -14.73 3.76
CA ILE A 514 15.64 -14.89 3.89
C ILE A 514 14.94 -13.54 4.09
N ALA A 515 13.92 -13.23 3.27
CA ALA A 515 13.14 -12.00 3.38
C ALA A 515 11.63 -12.29 3.29
N LEU A 516 10.86 -11.83 4.28
CA LEU A 516 9.41 -12.00 4.32
C LEU A 516 8.68 -10.95 3.48
N SER A 517 7.77 -11.40 2.65
CA SER A 517 6.83 -10.56 1.92
C SER A 517 5.54 -10.36 2.73
N GLY A 518 4.92 -9.19 2.61
CA GLY A 518 3.63 -8.87 3.27
C GLY A 518 2.44 -9.71 2.81
N PHE A 519 2.63 -10.60 1.83
CA PHE A 519 1.59 -11.42 1.19
C PHE A 519 1.60 -12.90 1.60
N GLY A 520 2.28 -13.25 2.71
CA GLY A 520 2.35 -14.65 3.17
C GLY A 520 3.32 -15.52 2.36
N THR A 521 4.34 -14.89 1.78
CA THR A 521 5.40 -15.53 1.01
C THR A 521 6.77 -15.13 1.55
N VAL A 522 7.81 -15.86 1.14
CA VAL A 522 9.18 -15.64 1.59
C VAL A 522 10.16 -15.75 0.41
N PHE A 523 11.03 -14.77 0.27
CA PHE A 523 12.16 -14.86 -0.65
C PHE A 523 13.34 -15.55 0.04
N VAL A 524 14.03 -16.40 -0.71
CA VAL A 524 15.27 -17.05 -0.30
C VAL A 524 16.32 -16.87 -1.41
N SER A 525 17.52 -16.44 -1.04
CA SER A 525 18.67 -16.39 -1.93
C SER A 525 19.42 -17.70 -1.87
N SER A 526 20.11 -18.04 -2.95
CA SER A 526 21.07 -19.12 -2.96
C SER A 526 22.35 -18.71 -3.65
N GLU A 527 23.47 -19.12 -3.06
CA GLU A 527 24.82 -18.93 -3.57
C GLU A 527 25.09 -19.67 -4.89
N GLY A 528 24.38 -20.79 -5.07
CA GLY A 528 24.71 -21.77 -6.10
C GLY A 528 26.01 -22.49 -5.75
N GLU A 529 26.86 -22.74 -6.75
CA GLU A 529 28.17 -23.32 -6.55
C GLU A 529 29.09 -22.96 -7.72
N ALA A 530 30.35 -22.64 -7.43
CA ALA A 530 31.37 -22.37 -8.45
C ALA A 530 32.68 -23.13 -8.15
N SER A 531 32.54 -24.41 -7.81
CA SER A 531 33.66 -25.25 -7.39
C SER A 531 34.46 -25.77 -8.58
N ALA A 532 35.55 -26.49 -8.31
CA ALA A 532 36.31 -27.17 -9.36
C ALA A 532 35.53 -28.34 -10.01
N ALA A 533 34.47 -28.83 -9.37
CA ALA A 533 33.71 -30.01 -9.77
C ALA A 533 32.31 -29.70 -10.32
N ARG A 534 31.70 -28.59 -9.89
CA ARG A 534 30.30 -28.25 -10.21
C ARG A 534 30.13 -26.74 -10.35
N VAL A 535 29.27 -26.36 -11.29
CA VAL A 535 28.76 -24.99 -11.42
C VAL A 535 27.24 -25.03 -11.33
N THR A 536 26.69 -24.39 -10.31
CA THR A 536 25.26 -24.14 -10.12
C THR A 536 25.09 -22.63 -10.04
N ALA A 537 24.17 -22.07 -10.82
CA ALA A 537 23.94 -20.62 -10.78
C ALA A 537 23.33 -20.19 -9.44
N PRO A 538 23.70 -19.01 -8.91
CA PRO A 538 22.97 -18.42 -7.80
C PRO A 538 21.53 -18.09 -8.23
N PHE A 539 20.62 -18.01 -7.26
CA PHE A 539 19.24 -17.61 -7.54
C PHE A 539 18.64 -16.78 -6.40
N ILE A 540 17.53 -16.13 -6.72
CA ILE A 540 16.58 -15.62 -5.73
C ILE A 540 15.22 -16.19 -6.10
N LYS A 541 14.59 -16.89 -5.16
CA LYS A 541 13.31 -17.56 -5.36
C LYS A 541 12.33 -17.14 -4.27
N GLU A 542 11.07 -17.05 -4.65
CA GLU A 542 9.96 -16.81 -3.74
C GLU A 542 9.24 -18.13 -3.48
N PHE A 543 8.96 -18.40 -2.22
CA PHE A 543 8.31 -19.60 -1.72
C PHE A 543 7.06 -19.21 -0.94
N ASP A 544 6.07 -20.09 -0.95
CA ASP A 544 4.93 -19.99 -0.04
C ASP A 544 5.40 -20.21 1.40
N LEU A 545 5.03 -19.30 2.32
CA LEU A 545 5.55 -19.31 3.69
C LEU A 545 5.10 -20.53 4.50
N PHE A 546 3.94 -21.11 4.18
CA PHE A 546 3.35 -22.19 4.96
C PHE A 546 3.71 -23.57 4.41
N THR A 547 3.77 -23.71 3.09
CA THR A 547 4.03 -24.97 2.40
C THR A 547 5.49 -25.12 1.97
N GLY A 548 6.25 -24.02 1.90
CA GLY A 548 7.63 -24.01 1.42
C GLY A 548 7.78 -24.29 -0.08
N ARG A 549 6.68 -24.27 -0.83
CA ARG A 549 6.70 -24.54 -2.28
C ARG A 549 7.18 -23.32 -3.06
N GLU A 550 8.11 -23.52 -4.00
CA GLU A 550 8.55 -22.47 -4.91
C GLU A 550 7.37 -21.92 -5.72
N LEU A 551 7.23 -20.59 -5.72
CA LEU A 551 6.22 -19.84 -6.46
C LEU A 551 6.82 -19.25 -7.74
N ARG A 552 7.93 -18.53 -7.61
CA ARG A 552 8.63 -17.90 -8.73
C ARG A 552 10.12 -17.71 -8.44
N SER A 553 10.86 -17.29 -9.46
CA SER A 553 12.27 -16.92 -9.36
C SER A 553 12.47 -15.53 -9.97
N LEU A 554 13.30 -14.71 -9.33
CA LEU A 554 13.71 -13.42 -9.87
C LEU A 554 14.88 -13.61 -10.86
N PRO A 555 14.94 -12.79 -11.93
CA PRO A 555 16.02 -12.90 -12.91
C PRO A 555 17.34 -12.42 -12.32
N ILE A 556 18.39 -13.25 -12.45
CA ILE A 556 19.75 -12.90 -12.04
C ILE A 556 20.51 -12.31 -13.24
N PRO A 557 21.15 -11.15 -13.14
CA PRO A 557 21.95 -10.60 -14.23
C PRO A 557 23.13 -11.51 -14.60
N ASP A 558 23.42 -11.64 -15.91
CA ASP A 558 24.43 -12.57 -16.44
C ASP A 558 25.85 -12.41 -15.84
N LYS A 559 26.17 -11.20 -15.36
CA LYS A 559 27.46 -10.89 -14.71
C LYS A 559 27.69 -11.66 -13.41
N TYR A 560 26.62 -12.11 -12.75
CA TYR A 560 26.68 -12.92 -11.52
C TYR A 560 26.80 -14.42 -11.83
N ILE A 561 26.48 -14.86 -13.05
CA ILE A 561 26.47 -16.28 -13.42
C ILE A 561 27.90 -16.77 -13.71
N PRO A 562 28.42 -17.78 -12.96
CA PRO A 562 29.73 -18.36 -13.23
C PRO A 562 29.82 -18.94 -14.65
N ASN A 563 30.91 -18.66 -15.35
CA ASN A 563 31.11 -19.12 -16.74
C ASN A 563 32.15 -20.24 -16.90
N GLY A 564 32.65 -20.79 -15.79
CA GLY A 564 33.69 -21.81 -15.78
C GLY A 564 33.95 -22.33 -14.36
N PHE A 565 34.88 -23.29 -14.26
CA PHE A 565 35.22 -23.98 -13.00
C PHE A 565 36.56 -23.50 -12.45
N GLY A 566 36.66 -23.31 -11.13
CA GLY A 566 37.90 -23.02 -10.42
C GLY A 566 38.75 -21.92 -11.10
N ALA A 567 40.02 -22.23 -11.38
CA ALA A 567 40.95 -21.28 -11.99
C ALA A 567 40.59 -20.85 -13.43
N ASN A 568 39.70 -21.57 -14.13
CA ASN A 568 39.26 -21.23 -15.48
C ASN A 568 38.03 -20.31 -15.49
N GLN A 569 37.43 -20.05 -14.33
CA GLN A 569 36.35 -19.08 -14.20
C GLN A 569 36.89 -17.67 -14.45
N THR A 570 36.20 -16.92 -15.31
CA THR A 570 36.58 -15.53 -15.65
C THR A 570 35.47 -14.51 -15.35
N ARG A 571 34.26 -14.99 -15.05
CA ARG A 571 33.09 -14.18 -14.71
C ARG A 571 32.23 -14.86 -13.65
N GLY A 572 31.49 -14.08 -12.87
CA GLY A 572 30.43 -14.55 -11.98
C GLY A 572 30.83 -14.51 -10.51
N VAL A 573 29.90 -14.97 -9.67
CA VAL A 573 30.13 -15.15 -8.23
C VAL A 573 31.25 -16.17 -7.99
N ARG A 574 31.99 -15.98 -6.91
CA ARG A 574 33.00 -16.95 -6.45
C ARG A 574 32.31 -18.00 -5.60
N ASN A 575 32.91 -19.18 -5.49
CA ASN A 575 32.39 -20.23 -4.63
C ASN A 575 32.39 -19.78 -3.16
N ASN A 576 31.24 -19.89 -2.49
CA ASN A 576 31.08 -19.56 -1.07
C ASN A 576 31.40 -18.09 -0.75
N LEU A 577 30.97 -17.18 -1.63
CA LEU A 577 31.18 -15.73 -1.58
C LEU A 577 30.11 -15.00 -2.44
N ALA A 578 28.91 -15.58 -2.55
CA ALA A 578 27.85 -15.18 -3.47
C ALA A 578 26.72 -14.46 -2.71
N PHE A 579 25.44 -14.72 -3.02
CA PHE A 579 24.30 -13.97 -2.47
C PHE A 579 23.96 -14.36 -1.02
N GLU A 580 24.76 -13.87 -0.08
CA GLU A 580 24.62 -14.06 1.37
C GLU A 580 23.40 -13.34 1.96
N SER A 581 23.16 -12.11 1.53
CA SER A 581 22.12 -11.26 2.12
C SER A 581 20.84 -11.23 1.31
N LEU A 582 19.69 -11.14 1.98
CA LEU A 582 18.41 -10.91 1.31
C LEU A 582 17.41 -10.21 2.23
N VAL A 583 16.97 -9.01 1.87
CA VAL A 583 16.12 -8.18 2.74
C VAL A 583 15.16 -7.27 1.98
N LEU A 584 14.01 -7.01 2.59
CA LEU A 584 12.99 -6.10 2.09
C LEU A 584 13.01 -4.77 2.82
N THR A 585 12.81 -3.68 2.08
CA THR A 585 12.57 -2.36 2.68
C THR A 585 11.26 -2.35 3.49
N PRO A 586 11.11 -1.48 4.50
CA PRO A 586 9.91 -1.40 5.33
C PRO A 586 8.58 -1.33 4.56
N ASN A 587 8.56 -0.68 3.40
CA ASN A 587 7.38 -0.58 2.53
C ASN A 587 7.11 -1.81 1.64
N GLY A 588 7.99 -2.83 1.68
CA GLY A 588 7.89 -4.06 0.90
C GLY A 588 8.10 -3.92 -0.61
N ARG A 589 8.60 -2.78 -1.10
CA ARG A 589 8.76 -2.51 -2.55
C ARG A 589 10.13 -2.88 -3.10
N THR A 590 11.18 -2.68 -2.32
CA THR A 590 12.55 -2.92 -2.77
C THR A 590 13.16 -4.10 -2.03
N LEU A 591 13.57 -5.11 -2.78
CA LEU A 591 14.35 -6.24 -2.28
C LEU A 591 15.83 -5.95 -2.54
N TYR A 592 16.67 -6.03 -1.53
CA TYR A 592 18.12 -5.98 -1.67
C TYR A 592 18.72 -7.37 -1.46
N THR A 593 19.76 -7.67 -2.24
CA THR A 593 20.70 -8.76 -1.98
C THR A 593 22.12 -8.21 -2.19
N ALA A 594 23.15 -8.93 -1.75
CA ALA A 594 24.52 -8.55 -2.01
C ALA A 594 25.44 -9.76 -2.07
N THR A 595 26.55 -9.62 -2.79
CA THR A 595 27.59 -10.64 -2.77
C THR A 595 28.46 -10.53 -1.51
N GLU A 596 28.96 -11.65 -0.96
CA GLU A 596 29.93 -11.59 0.15
C GLU A 596 31.21 -10.88 -0.27
N GLY A 597 31.71 -11.24 -1.45
CA GLY A 597 32.95 -10.74 -2.02
C GLY A 597 32.82 -10.23 -3.45
N ALA A 598 33.97 -9.87 -4.02
CA ALA A 598 34.06 -9.46 -5.42
C ALA A 598 33.72 -10.61 -6.36
N LEU A 599 32.94 -10.30 -7.40
CA LEU A 599 32.84 -11.15 -8.58
C LEU A 599 34.24 -11.38 -9.17
N VAL A 600 34.43 -12.49 -9.89
CA VAL A 600 35.75 -12.84 -10.45
C VAL A 600 36.35 -11.71 -11.29
N GLN A 601 35.50 -11.05 -12.08
CA GLN A 601 35.89 -9.96 -12.97
C GLN A 601 36.02 -8.59 -12.29
N ASP A 602 35.77 -8.48 -10.99
CA ASP A 602 35.79 -7.20 -10.26
C ASP A 602 37.05 -6.96 -9.43
N GLY A 603 37.81 -8.03 -9.17
CA GLY A 603 39.07 -7.96 -8.47
C GLY A 603 39.36 -9.21 -7.64
N PRO A 604 40.44 -9.19 -6.85
CA PRO A 604 40.79 -10.29 -5.96
C PRO A 604 39.76 -10.44 -4.81
N ALA A 605 39.73 -11.63 -4.21
CA ALA A 605 39.09 -11.82 -2.91
C ALA A 605 39.83 -11.04 -1.80
N ALA A 606 39.20 -10.87 -0.64
CA ALA A 606 39.81 -10.20 0.50
C ALA A 606 41.10 -10.91 0.94
N SER A 607 42.06 -10.13 1.43
CA SER A 607 43.29 -10.62 2.06
C SER A 607 43.65 -9.73 3.23
N ALA A 608 44.73 -10.03 3.96
CA ALA A 608 45.17 -9.20 5.09
C ALA A 608 45.54 -7.76 4.71
N THR A 609 45.80 -7.49 3.43
CA THR A 609 46.21 -6.17 2.93
C THR A 609 45.24 -5.57 1.92
N ASN A 610 44.31 -6.36 1.36
CA ASN A 610 43.36 -5.90 0.34
C ASN A 610 41.91 -6.11 0.79
N PRO A 611 41.05 -5.09 0.67
CA PRO A 611 39.61 -5.25 0.83
C PRO A 611 39.01 -6.00 -0.37
N THR A 612 37.73 -6.37 -0.26
CA THR A 612 36.97 -6.98 -1.36
C THR A 612 35.84 -6.07 -1.83
N ARG A 613 35.53 -6.11 -3.13
CA ARG A 613 34.54 -5.24 -3.81
C ARG A 613 33.24 -5.98 -4.07
N ALA A 614 32.43 -6.14 -3.03
CA ALA A 614 31.09 -6.71 -3.14
C ALA A 614 30.13 -5.82 -3.94
N ARG A 615 29.04 -6.40 -4.45
CA ARG A 615 27.95 -5.66 -5.12
C ARG A 615 26.65 -5.83 -4.36
N ILE A 616 25.98 -4.72 -4.06
CA ILE A 616 24.59 -4.69 -3.57
C ILE A 616 23.67 -4.57 -4.78
N LEU A 617 22.77 -5.51 -4.98
CA LEU A 617 21.79 -5.55 -6.06
C LEU A 617 20.40 -5.28 -5.51
N SER A 618 19.66 -4.36 -6.12
CA SER A 618 18.27 -4.07 -5.75
C SER A 618 17.29 -4.55 -6.82
N TYR A 619 16.12 -4.98 -6.40
CA TYR A 619 14.98 -5.30 -7.25
C TYR A 619 13.80 -4.39 -6.92
N ASP A 620 13.10 -3.94 -7.94
CA ASP A 620 11.74 -3.41 -7.78
C ASP A 620 10.77 -4.59 -7.82
N LEU A 621 10.11 -4.88 -6.69
CA LEU A 621 9.20 -6.01 -6.59
C LEU A 621 7.88 -5.82 -7.35
N LEU A 622 7.51 -4.59 -7.71
CA LEU A 622 6.37 -4.35 -8.59
C LEU A 622 6.63 -4.93 -9.99
N THR A 623 7.84 -4.72 -10.51
CA THR A 623 8.23 -5.22 -11.84
C THR A 623 8.94 -6.58 -11.80
N GLY A 624 9.45 -6.99 -10.64
CA GLY A 624 10.27 -8.19 -10.46
C GLY A 624 11.62 -8.11 -11.16
N ARG A 625 12.13 -6.90 -11.44
CA ARG A 625 13.37 -6.67 -12.20
C ARG A 625 14.44 -5.99 -11.34
N PRO A 626 15.73 -6.22 -11.63
CA PRO A 626 16.82 -5.41 -11.09
C PRO A 626 16.56 -3.93 -11.34
N SER A 627 16.64 -3.11 -10.29
CA SER A 627 16.37 -1.67 -10.30
C SER A 627 17.60 -0.81 -10.05
N GLY A 628 18.69 -1.40 -9.55
CA GLY A 628 19.95 -0.70 -9.26
C GLY A 628 21.02 -1.67 -8.74
N GLU A 629 22.28 -1.27 -8.83
CA GLU A 629 23.41 -2.04 -8.33
C GLU A 629 24.49 -1.09 -7.78
N PHE A 630 25.05 -1.37 -6.61
CA PHE A 630 25.95 -0.44 -5.91
C PHE A 630 27.20 -1.15 -5.43
N LEU A 631 28.35 -0.47 -5.51
CA LEU A 631 29.62 -0.99 -5.02
C LEU A 631 29.66 -0.94 -3.49
N TYR A 632 29.92 -2.07 -2.85
CA TYR A 632 30.26 -2.16 -1.43
C TYR A 632 31.72 -2.60 -1.26
N VAL A 633 32.45 -1.96 -0.33
CA VAL A 633 33.85 -2.30 -0.06
C VAL A 633 33.94 -2.86 1.36
N ALA A 634 33.99 -4.19 1.45
CA ALA A 634 34.16 -4.88 2.73
C ALA A 634 35.63 -4.84 3.17
N ASP A 635 35.85 -4.80 4.48
CA ASP A 635 37.20 -4.66 5.05
C ASP A 635 38.13 -5.82 4.66
N PRO A 636 39.46 -5.59 4.68
CA PRO A 636 40.45 -6.66 4.60
C PRO A 636 40.27 -7.70 5.71
N VAL A 637 40.88 -8.87 5.52
CA VAL A 637 40.96 -9.88 6.58
C VAL A 637 41.66 -9.28 7.81
N VAL A 638 41.03 -9.38 8.98
CA VAL A 638 41.49 -8.71 10.20
C VAL A 638 42.86 -9.22 10.66
N LEU A 639 43.11 -10.53 10.52
CA LEU A 639 44.37 -11.16 10.90
C LEU A 639 44.94 -11.96 9.73
N ALA A 640 46.25 -11.90 9.52
CA ALA A 640 46.88 -12.73 8.49
C ALA A 640 46.82 -14.22 8.87
N PRO A 641 46.47 -15.12 7.94
CA PRO A 641 46.56 -16.55 8.19
C PRO A 641 48.01 -16.97 8.41
N THR A 642 48.21 -17.98 9.25
CA THR A 642 49.53 -18.62 9.37
C THR A 642 49.76 -19.53 8.17
N GLY A 643 50.83 -19.29 7.40
CA GLY A 643 51.15 -20.10 6.20
C GLY A 643 50.09 -19.95 5.11
N ASN A 644 49.67 -21.08 4.51
CA ASN A 644 48.65 -21.12 3.44
C ASN A 644 47.24 -21.42 3.97
N ASN A 645 46.98 -21.12 5.24
CA ASN A 645 45.67 -21.37 5.84
C ASN A 645 44.59 -20.46 5.24
N PHE A 646 43.34 -20.93 5.32
CA PHE A 646 42.17 -20.22 4.83
C PHE A 646 41.92 -18.92 5.61
N ALA A 647 41.56 -17.87 4.88
CA ALA A 647 41.10 -16.62 5.44
C ALA A 647 40.10 -15.95 4.49
N VAL A 648 39.08 -15.33 5.05
CA VAL A 648 38.00 -14.66 4.32
C VAL A 648 37.56 -13.41 5.07
N SER A 649 37.02 -12.45 4.31
CA SER A 649 36.35 -11.26 4.83
C SER A 649 35.35 -10.78 3.79
N GLY A 650 34.14 -10.45 4.21
CA GLY A 650 33.10 -10.01 3.29
C GLY A 650 31.80 -9.54 3.97
N LEU A 651 30.84 -9.17 3.13
CA LEU A 651 29.51 -8.69 3.51
C LEU A 651 28.54 -9.85 3.65
N VAL A 652 28.14 -10.18 4.87
CA VAL A 652 27.34 -11.39 5.15
C VAL A 652 25.85 -11.11 5.32
N ASP A 653 25.46 -9.90 5.74
CA ASP A 653 24.04 -9.54 5.74
C ASP A 653 23.78 -8.04 5.59
N LEU A 654 22.55 -7.70 5.19
CA LEU A 654 22.02 -6.34 5.07
C LEU A 654 20.71 -6.22 5.85
N LEU A 655 20.35 -5.02 6.33
CA LEU A 655 19.06 -4.80 6.99
C LEU A 655 18.61 -3.34 6.80
N PRO A 656 17.56 -3.06 6.01
CA PRO A 656 17.15 -1.69 5.72
C PRO A 656 16.64 -0.99 7.00
N LEU A 657 17.19 0.20 7.27
CA LEU A 657 16.69 1.09 8.32
C LEU A 657 15.48 1.89 7.83
N ASP A 658 15.40 2.10 6.50
CA ASP A 658 14.40 2.90 5.82
C ASP A 658 14.19 2.45 4.37
N ASP A 659 13.29 3.12 3.66
CA ASP A 659 13.00 2.89 2.24
C ASP A 659 13.89 3.70 1.29
N ARG A 660 14.90 4.42 1.81
CA ARG A 660 15.73 5.40 1.06
C ARG A 660 17.20 5.02 0.99
N GLY A 661 17.49 3.73 1.14
CA GLY A 661 18.83 3.18 0.96
C GLY A 661 19.77 3.43 2.14
N THR A 662 19.25 3.64 3.36
CA THR A 662 20.05 3.45 4.58
C THR A 662 19.84 2.04 5.10
N LEU A 663 20.93 1.29 5.28
CA LEU A 663 20.89 -0.09 5.75
C LEU A 663 21.91 -0.30 6.86
N LEU A 664 21.73 -1.34 7.65
CA LEU A 664 22.83 -1.98 8.36
C LEU A 664 23.52 -2.95 7.41
N ALA A 665 24.83 -3.09 7.57
CA ALA A 665 25.66 -4.07 6.88
C ALA A 665 26.50 -4.83 7.90
N LEU A 666 26.45 -6.15 7.82
CA LEU A 666 27.18 -7.05 8.70
C LEU A 666 28.40 -7.58 7.93
N GLU A 667 29.60 -7.32 8.45
CA GLU A 667 30.84 -7.86 7.90
C GLU A 667 31.40 -8.93 8.83
N ARG A 668 31.83 -10.06 8.25
CA ARG A 668 32.55 -11.12 8.95
C ARG A 668 33.93 -11.30 8.34
N SER A 669 34.92 -11.49 9.21
CA SER A 669 36.23 -12.02 8.82
C SER A 669 36.57 -13.27 9.62
N PHE A 670 37.07 -14.29 8.94
CA PHE A 670 37.56 -15.52 9.54
C PHE A 670 39.01 -15.81 9.11
N THR A 671 39.81 -16.38 10.02
CA THR A 671 41.20 -16.76 9.76
C THR A 671 41.55 -18.06 10.49
N ALA A 672 42.01 -19.06 9.75
CA ALA A 672 42.38 -20.35 10.30
C ALA A 672 43.85 -20.40 10.79
N GLY A 673 44.06 -21.11 11.91
CA GLY A 673 45.38 -21.54 12.40
C GLY A 673 46.21 -20.50 13.15
N THR A 674 45.64 -19.34 13.48
CA THR A 674 46.26 -18.40 14.43
C THR A 674 45.71 -18.68 15.84
N PRO A 675 46.55 -18.97 16.85
CA PRO A 675 46.05 -19.31 18.20
C PRO A 675 45.24 -18.17 18.84
N GLY A 676 44.05 -18.48 19.36
CA GLY A 676 43.16 -17.50 19.99
C GLY A 676 42.35 -16.63 19.02
N THR A 677 42.33 -16.96 17.72
CA THR A 677 41.57 -16.23 16.71
C THR A 677 40.30 -16.98 16.33
N GLY A 678 39.16 -16.28 16.38
CA GLY A 678 37.87 -16.74 15.89
C GLY A 678 37.34 -15.78 14.81
N ASN A 679 36.04 -15.81 14.56
CA ASN A 679 35.37 -14.82 13.72
C ASN A 679 35.51 -13.42 14.33
N SER A 680 35.82 -12.43 13.49
CA SER A 680 35.72 -11.01 13.83
C SER A 680 34.53 -10.41 13.09
N ILE A 681 33.60 -9.81 13.83
CA ILE A 681 32.30 -9.36 13.31
C ILE A 681 32.17 -7.86 13.54
N LYS A 682 31.77 -7.14 12.50
CA LYS A 682 31.53 -5.70 12.56
C LYS A 682 30.17 -5.36 11.97
N LEU A 683 29.43 -4.51 12.68
CA LEU A 683 28.17 -3.95 12.21
C LEU A 683 28.40 -2.50 11.77
N TYR A 684 28.03 -2.21 10.53
CA TYR A 684 28.08 -0.90 9.91
C TYR A 684 26.68 -0.37 9.66
N GLU A 685 26.53 0.95 9.70
CA GLU A 685 25.46 1.65 8.99
C GLU A 685 26.01 2.07 7.63
N ILE A 686 25.24 1.85 6.58
CA ILE A 686 25.60 2.19 5.21
C ILE A 686 24.53 3.07 4.59
N THR A 687 24.92 3.91 3.63
CA THR A 687 23.99 4.63 2.78
C THR A 687 24.36 4.52 1.30
N LEU A 688 23.35 4.28 0.48
CA LEU A 688 23.46 4.17 -0.98
C LEU A 688 23.25 5.51 -1.69
N ASP A 689 22.96 6.58 -0.96
CA ASP A 689 22.42 7.82 -1.53
C ASP A 689 23.34 8.55 -2.52
N ASN A 690 24.65 8.53 -2.23
CA ASN A 690 25.69 9.09 -3.10
C ASN A 690 26.45 7.99 -3.85
N ALA A 691 26.06 6.73 -3.69
CA ALA A 691 26.73 5.61 -4.35
C ALA A 691 26.45 5.67 -5.85
N THR A 692 27.46 5.35 -6.65
CA THR A 692 27.29 5.25 -8.09
C THR A 692 26.50 3.99 -8.42
N ASP A 693 25.45 4.12 -9.22
CA ASP A 693 24.79 2.96 -9.81
C ASP A 693 25.74 2.31 -10.83
N ILE A 694 26.19 1.10 -10.52
CA ILE A 694 27.13 0.31 -11.31
C ILE A 694 26.43 -0.79 -12.12
N SER A 695 25.10 -0.77 -12.21
CA SER A 695 24.29 -1.80 -12.90
C SER A 695 24.71 -2.03 -14.34
N ARG A 696 25.27 -1.01 -15.00
CA ARG A 696 25.77 -1.07 -16.39
C ARG A 696 27.25 -1.43 -16.52
N ILE A 697 27.96 -1.64 -15.41
CA ILE A 697 29.38 -2.00 -15.40
C ILE A 697 29.51 -3.52 -15.23
N GLU A 698 29.98 -4.20 -16.26
CA GLU A 698 30.13 -5.66 -16.29
C GLU A 698 31.35 -6.15 -15.49
N SER A 699 32.44 -5.37 -15.49
CA SER A 699 33.70 -5.69 -14.81
C SER A 699 34.33 -4.40 -14.27
N LEU A 700 34.55 -4.34 -12.96
CA LEU A 700 35.27 -3.23 -12.34
C LEU A 700 36.76 -3.24 -12.69
N SER A 701 37.34 -4.42 -12.96
CA SER A 701 38.75 -4.55 -13.36
C SER A 701 39.02 -4.11 -14.81
N ALA A 702 37.97 -3.96 -15.63
CA ALA A 702 38.09 -3.43 -16.99
C ALA A 702 38.14 -1.89 -17.05
N LEU A 703 37.80 -1.21 -15.95
CA LEU A 703 37.86 0.25 -15.87
C LEU A 703 39.32 0.73 -15.76
N SER A 704 39.61 1.90 -16.34
CA SER A 704 40.87 2.61 -16.06
C SER A 704 40.94 3.02 -14.57
N ALA A 705 42.13 3.33 -14.08
CA ALA A 705 42.30 3.82 -12.70
C ALA A 705 41.48 5.09 -12.43
N GLU A 706 41.40 5.99 -13.43
CA GLU A 706 40.63 7.23 -13.37
C GLU A 706 39.11 7.01 -13.42
N GLU A 707 38.65 5.99 -14.16
CA GLU A 707 37.23 5.62 -14.20
C GLU A 707 36.80 4.95 -12.90
N LEU A 708 37.60 4.01 -12.39
CA LEU A 708 37.35 3.35 -11.11
C LEU A 708 37.34 4.35 -9.96
N ALA A 709 38.22 5.36 -9.97
CA ALA A 709 38.24 6.43 -8.95
C ALA A 709 36.98 7.32 -8.95
N LYS A 710 36.18 7.32 -10.03
CA LYS A 710 34.89 8.03 -10.09
C LYS A 710 33.72 7.20 -9.54
N VAL A 711 33.88 5.88 -9.43
CA VAL A 711 32.86 5.01 -8.83
C VAL A 711 32.84 5.25 -7.33
N LYS A 712 31.76 5.88 -6.86
CA LYS A 712 31.52 6.10 -5.43
C LYS A 712 30.91 4.83 -4.83
N PRO A 713 31.60 4.14 -3.89
CA PRO A 713 30.98 3.04 -3.17
C PRO A 713 29.92 3.54 -2.19
N ALA A 714 29.14 2.61 -1.62
CA ALA A 714 28.30 2.87 -0.46
C ALA A 714 29.14 3.50 0.67
N GLU A 715 28.65 4.58 1.25
CA GLU A 715 29.29 5.21 2.40
C GLU A 715 28.99 4.36 3.64
N LYS A 716 30.02 4.00 4.42
CA LYS A 716 29.86 3.17 5.62
C LYS A 716 30.38 3.84 6.88
N ARG A 717 29.70 3.59 8.01
CA ARG A 717 30.02 4.07 9.36
C ARG A 717 29.96 2.90 10.33
N LEU A 718 31.06 2.61 11.03
CA LEU A 718 31.10 1.54 12.03
C LEU A 718 30.17 1.88 13.20
N LEU A 719 29.29 0.95 13.56
CA LEU A 719 28.41 1.06 14.72
C LEU A 719 28.92 0.23 15.90
N LEU A 720 29.33 -1.01 15.63
CA LEU A 720 29.79 -1.95 16.65
C LEU A 720 30.83 -2.90 16.09
N ASP A 721 31.94 -3.02 16.81
CA ASP A 721 32.89 -4.13 16.68
C ASP A 721 32.57 -5.13 17.79
N PHE A 722 32.23 -6.37 17.42
CA PHE A 722 31.70 -7.35 18.36
C PHE A 722 32.76 -7.86 19.33
N ASP A 723 34.05 -7.71 19.00
CA ASP A 723 35.15 -8.04 19.92
C ASP A 723 35.09 -7.19 21.20
N GLN A 724 34.45 -6.00 21.13
CA GLN A 724 34.23 -5.13 22.28
C GLN A 724 33.24 -5.71 23.30
N LEU A 725 32.39 -6.66 22.90
CA LEU A 725 31.43 -7.32 23.79
C LEU A 725 32.12 -8.29 24.76
N LYS A 726 33.33 -8.77 24.44
CA LYS A 726 34.13 -9.69 25.27
C LYS A 726 33.32 -10.90 25.76
N LEU A 727 32.55 -11.50 24.85
CA LEU A 727 31.66 -12.60 25.18
C LEU A 727 32.48 -13.81 25.67
N PRO A 728 32.10 -14.44 26.79
CA PRO A 728 32.86 -15.56 27.34
C PRO A 728 32.87 -16.79 26.43
N THR A 729 31.89 -16.89 25.53
CA THR A 729 31.79 -17.95 24.50
C THR A 729 32.62 -17.66 23.26
N GLY A 730 33.10 -16.43 23.07
CA GLY A 730 33.56 -15.95 21.77
C GLY A 730 32.42 -15.73 20.77
N LEU A 731 32.79 -15.45 19.52
CA LEU A 731 31.90 -15.26 18.36
C LEU A 731 32.05 -16.46 17.42
N ASP A 732 30.95 -16.86 16.77
CA ASP A 732 30.95 -17.87 15.71
C ASP A 732 30.51 -17.26 14.37
N ASN A 733 30.12 -18.09 13.41
CA ASN A 733 29.84 -17.77 12.01
C ASN A 733 28.57 -16.90 11.87
N ILE A 734 28.60 -15.66 12.37
CA ILE A 734 27.47 -14.73 12.30
C ILE A 734 27.19 -14.37 10.84
N GLU A 735 25.95 -14.65 10.41
CA GLU A 735 25.55 -14.58 8.99
C GLU A 735 24.16 -13.97 8.76
N GLY A 736 23.32 -13.86 9.80
CA GLY A 736 21.97 -13.31 9.63
C GLY A 736 21.59 -12.27 10.68
N MET A 737 20.77 -11.30 10.27
CA MET A 737 20.18 -10.30 11.16
C MET A 737 18.77 -9.86 10.75
N THR A 738 17.95 -9.54 11.75
CA THR A 738 16.62 -8.95 11.55
C THR A 738 16.26 -8.03 12.69
N PHE A 739 15.42 -7.03 12.41
CA PHE A 739 14.68 -6.40 13.48
C PHE A 739 13.70 -7.37 14.12
N GLY A 740 13.46 -7.22 15.42
CA GLY A 740 12.37 -7.89 16.13
C GLY A 740 11.26 -6.90 16.50
N PRO A 741 10.40 -7.24 17.48
CA PRO A 741 9.42 -6.28 18.01
C PRO A 741 10.11 -5.08 18.67
N THR A 742 9.41 -3.94 18.74
CA THR A 742 9.81 -2.84 19.63
C THR A 742 9.84 -3.34 21.07
N LEU A 743 10.93 -3.07 21.77
CA LEU A 743 11.14 -3.45 23.16
C LEU A 743 10.19 -2.67 24.09
N PRO A 744 9.92 -3.16 25.31
CA PRO A 744 9.01 -2.49 26.26
C PRO A 744 9.38 -1.04 26.59
N ASN A 745 10.65 -0.67 26.43
CA ASN A 745 11.16 0.68 26.66
C ASN A 745 11.12 1.59 25.41
N GLY A 746 10.53 1.12 24.30
CA GLY A 746 10.41 1.87 23.04
C GLY A 746 11.59 1.74 22.09
N GLN A 747 12.69 1.10 22.50
CA GLN A 747 13.84 0.86 21.63
C GLN A 747 13.53 -0.23 20.59
N GLN A 748 14.13 -0.15 19.40
CA GLN A 748 13.99 -1.19 18.38
C GLN A 748 14.88 -2.39 18.76
N SER A 749 14.35 -3.61 18.75
CA SER A 749 15.20 -4.80 18.93
C SER A 749 15.89 -5.19 17.62
N LEU A 750 17.17 -5.54 17.69
CA LEU A 750 17.92 -6.20 16.64
C LEU A 750 18.31 -7.61 17.11
N VAL A 751 18.06 -8.59 16.26
CA VAL A 751 18.44 -9.99 16.47
C VAL A 751 19.48 -10.37 15.43
N ILE A 752 20.54 -11.04 15.88
CA ILE A 752 21.63 -11.53 15.04
C ILE A 752 21.81 -13.02 15.31
N ILE A 753 22.09 -13.80 14.29
CA ILE A 753 22.23 -15.26 14.37
C ILE A 753 23.54 -15.75 13.76
N SER A 754 24.08 -16.84 14.29
CA SER A 754 25.25 -17.51 13.74
C SER A 754 24.95 -18.93 13.27
N ASP A 755 25.63 -19.29 12.20
CA ASP A 755 25.73 -20.64 11.71
C ASP A 755 26.77 -21.46 12.51
N ASN A 756 26.49 -22.75 12.69
CA ASN A 756 27.39 -23.71 13.31
C ASN A 756 28.04 -24.67 12.27
N ASN A 757 27.79 -24.46 10.97
CA ASN A 757 28.26 -25.25 9.83
C ASN A 757 27.88 -26.75 9.91
N PHE A 758 26.76 -27.07 10.58
CA PHE A 758 26.37 -28.44 10.95
C PHE A 758 27.46 -29.23 11.67
N ASN A 759 28.44 -28.57 12.30
CA ASN A 759 29.54 -29.29 12.94
C ASN A 759 29.02 -30.01 14.20
N LYS A 760 29.45 -31.26 14.39
CA LYS A 760 29.23 -31.97 15.67
C LYS A 760 30.02 -31.25 16.76
N PHE A 761 29.48 -31.23 17.97
CA PHE A 761 30.20 -30.65 19.11
C PHE A 761 31.58 -31.32 19.25
N ASN A 762 32.64 -30.51 19.12
CA ASN A 762 34.01 -30.93 19.33
C ASN A 762 34.68 -29.94 20.30
N PRO A 763 35.11 -30.37 21.51
CA PRO A 763 35.69 -29.48 22.51
C PRO A 763 37.08 -28.96 22.13
N ASN A 764 37.72 -29.45 21.06
CA ASN A 764 39.04 -28.99 20.60
C ASN A 764 39.08 -28.90 19.05
N PRO A 765 39.64 -27.84 18.43
CA PRO A 765 40.31 -26.69 19.04
C PRO A 765 39.35 -25.51 19.36
N THR A 766 38.13 -25.49 18.82
CA THR A 766 37.07 -24.52 19.18
C THR A 766 35.71 -25.13 18.84
N PRO A 767 34.77 -25.24 19.79
CA PRO A 767 33.43 -25.75 19.50
C PRO A 767 32.64 -24.75 18.66
N THR A 768 31.97 -25.21 17.61
CA THR A 768 30.98 -24.40 16.89
C THR A 768 29.63 -24.43 17.60
N PHE A 769 28.86 -23.38 17.44
CA PHE A 769 27.57 -23.19 18.08
C PHE A 769 26.71 -22.20 17.29
N THR A 770 25.39 -22.38 17.40
CA THR A 770 24.43 -21.37 16.96
C THR A 770 24.23 -20.37 18.08
N GLN A 771 24.55 -19.10 17.84
CA GLN A 771 24.24 -17.99 18.71
C GLN A 771 23.01 -17.26 18.21
N ILE A 772 22.12 -16.88 19.12
CA ILE A 772 21.09 -15.87 18.87
C ILE A 772 21.40 -14.72 19.82
N MET A 773 21.76 -13.57 19.27
CA MET A 773 22.11 -12.37 20.01
C MET A 773 20.99 -11.35 19.92
N SER A 774 20.72 -10.66 21.02
CA SER A 774 19.70 -9.61 21.09
C SER A 774 20.33 -8.28 21.48
N PHE A 775 19.92 -7.22 20.79
CA PHE A 775 20.37 -5.85 21.00
C PHE A 775 19.17 -4.90 21.07
N ALA A 776 19.34 -3.79 21.78
CA ALA A 776 18.47 -2.63 21.71
C ALA A 776 19.13 -1.56 20.86
N ILE A 777 18.37 -0.95 19.96
CA ILE A 777 18.80 0.10 19.04
C ILE A 777 17.93 1.34 19.21
N ASP A 778 18.58 2.48 19.34
CA ASP A 778 17.94 3.79 19.22
C ASP A 778 18.04 4.26 17.77
N LEU A 779 16.87 4.40 17.13
CA LEU A 779 16.74 4.96 15.79
C LEU A 779 16.39 6.45 15.90
N ALA A 780 17.16 7.28 15.23
CA ALA A 780 16.88 8.70 15.07
C ALA A 780 16.52 9.00 13.62
N ALA A 781 15.58 9.91 13.42
CA ALA A 781 15.33 10.48 12.09
C ALA A 781 16.52 11.37 11.69
N ARG A 782 17.07 11.12 10.50
CA ARG A 782 18.15 11.87 9.85
C ARG A 782 17.61 12.83 8.81
#